data_AF-B9I385-F1
#
_entry.id   AF-B9I385-F1
#
_cell.length_a   1.000
_cell.length_b   1.000
_cell.length_c   1.000
_cell.angle_alpha   90.00
_cell.angle_beta   90.00
_cell.angle_gamma   90.00
#
_symmetry.space_group_name_H-M   'P 1'
#
loop_
_entity.id
_entity.type
_entity.pdbx_description
1 polymer ?
#
loop_
_entity_poly.entity_id
_entity_poly.type
_entity_poly.pdbx_seq_one_letter_code
_entity_poly.pdbx_strand_id
1 'polypeptide(L)'
;MILKFDQTDRRILTFPAVHPCEGISPATLLSSLIDLSQNICNYQSKLFATQRKNARETIRQIGLLLLFFEEIRDRGLVLSDSALLCFSELHHAFQKVQFLLEDCTREGARLWILMKCQLVATHFRAPIRAIATALDVLPLNLIDVGGEVKELVGLIAKQARKGKLEPDPVDEWASKQVFSVLDHFQMGVEPDSSLMKRVLENLEIRNWNDCNKEIKFLEEQIGYQCSDCDEREVPFLSSLLGLMSYCRGVIFETWNNRNNDQSDARHSIEALSCINREDFRCPISLELMTDPVTVSTGQTYDRSSIERWLKAGNMTCPKTGERLTSTELVPNTTLRKLIQQFCAEVGICASKSGSRSRDVARTISPGSPAAAEAMKFLSGFLARRLVSGSSEQKTKAAYEIRLLAKSNIFNRSCLIEAGTILPLINLLSSSLDHYTQETALSALLKLSKHTCGKKEIIESGGLKPILAVLKRGLSLEAKQMAAATIFYLASVKSYGKLIGETPEVVPALVELIKDGTTCGKKNGVVAIFGLLLHPANHQRVLASGSVPLLMDMLSSSNNIELIADSLAVLAIIAESVDGTLAILQTSALSTIPRILRSLPSRTAREYCVTVLLSLCKNGGAEAIAILAKDHNLMSSLYSLLTDGTSHGSSKARALIRILHKFHETSSSGMTASAVPCERPVHVR
;
A
#
# COMPACT_ATOMS: atom_id res chain seq x y z
N MET A 1 8.67 -13.18 -33.89
CA MET A 1 9.18 -12.68 -32.60
C MET A 1 8.06 -11.88 -31.93
N ILE A 2 7.08 -12.59 -31.35
CA ILE A 2 5.99 -11.97 -30.58
C ILE A 2 6.45 -12.08 -29.13
N LEU A 3 6.88 -10.95 -28.57
CA LEU A 3 7.06 -10.81 -27.14
C LEU A 3 5.75 -11.26 -26.48
N LYS A 4 5.83 -12.19 -25.52
CA LYS A 4 4.76 -12.42 -24.56
C LYS A 4 4.44 -11.07 -23.95
N PHE A 5 3.36 -10.43 -24.40
CA PHE A 5 2.72 -9.38 -23.62
C PHE A 5 2.42 -10.04 -22.27
N ASP A 6 2.96 -9.46 -21.20
CA ASP A 6 2.61 -9.86 -19.84
C ASP A 6 1.09 -9.90 -19.75
N GLN A 7 0.54 -11.10 -19.51
CA GLN A 7 -0.90 -11.40 -19.54
C GLN A 7 -1.70 -10.66 -18.45
N THR A 8 -1.04 -9.85 -17.63
CA THR A 8 -1.62 -9.21 -16.44
C THR A 8 -2.07 -7.77 -16.65
N ASP A 9 -1.63 -7.07 -17.70
CA ASP A 9 -1.87 -5.61 -17.84
C ASP A 9 -3.01 -5.23 -18.82
N ARG A 10 -3.70 -6.21 -19.42
CA ARG A 10 -4.81 -5.94 -20.35
C ARG A 10 -6.07 -5.53 -19.59
N ARG A 11 -6.64 -4.36 -19.94
CA ARG A 11 -7.95 -3.91 -19.44
C ARG A 11 -9.04 -4.87 -19.90
N ILE A 12 -9.91 -5.29 -18.98
CA ILE A 12 -10.96 -6.28 -19.29
C ILE A 12 -11.89 -5.76 -20.40
N LEU A 13 -12.32 -6.65 -21.29
CA LEU A 13 -13.14 -6.34 -22.47
C LEU A 13 -12.47 -5.39 -23.48
N THR A 14 -11.13 -5.30 -23.46
CA THR A 14 -10.35 -4.71 -24.56
C THR A 14 -9.67 -5.82 -25.36
N PHE A 15 -9.77 -5.74 -26.68
CA PHE A 15 -9.31 -6.79 -27.61
C PHE A 15 -8.23 -6.23 -28.54
N PRO A 16 -6.95 -6.20 -28.13
CA PRO A 16 -5.85 -5.72 -28.95
C PRO A 16 -5.47 -6.75 -30.03
N ALA A 17 -6.44 -7.16 -30.84
CA ALA A 17 -6.25 -8.04 -31.99
C ALA A 17 -5.58 -7.29 -33.14
N VAL A 18 -4.71 -7.97 -33.87
CA VAL A 18 -3.83 -7.40 -34.89
C VAL A 18 -4.01 -8.18 -36.17
N HIS A 19 -4.30 -7.46 -37.27
CA HIS A 19 -4.36 -8.09 -38.58
C HIS A 19 -2.98 -8.65 -38.98
N PRO A 20 -2.93 -9.84 -39.59
CA PRO A 20 -1.71 -10.36 -40.20
C PRO A 20 -1.12 -9.37 -41.21
N CYS A 21 0.21 -9.34 -41.34
CA CYS A 21 0.87 -8.48 -42.32
C CYS A 21 0.63 -8.96 -43.75
N GLU A 22 0.62 -8.03 -44.71
CA GLU A 22 0.34 -8.33 -46.14
C GLU A 22 1.33 -9.34 -46.75
N GLY A 23 2.55 -9.45 -46.21
CA GLY A 23 3.58 -10.39 -46.65
C GLY A 23 3.66 -11.70 -45.87
N ILE A 24 2.67 -12.04 -45.03
CA ILE A 24 2.70 -13.27 -44.25
C ILE A 24 2.63 -14.50 -45.14
N SER A 25 3.46 -15.53 -44.86
CA SER A 25 3.38 -16.77 -45.63
C SER A 25 2.04 -17.48 -45.36
N PRO A 26 1.36 -18.02 -46.41
CA PRO A 26 0.09 -18.73 -46.24
C PRO A 26 0.18 -19.90 -45.25
N ALA A 27 1.32 -20.61 -45.23
CA ALA A 27 1.57 -21.71 -44.30
C ALA A 27 1.68 -21.22 -42.85
N THR A 28 2.34 -20.08 -42.61
CA THR A 28 2.43 -19.48 -41.27
C THR A 28 1.06 -19.03 -40.77
N LEU A 29 0.26 -18.39 -41.63
CA LEU A 29 -1.09 -17.95 -41.27
C LEU A 29 -1.99 -19.14 -40.94
N LEU A 30 -1.96 -20.21 -41.75
CA LEU A 30 -2.72 -21.42 -41.50
C LEU A 30 -2.30 -22.09 -40.18
N SER A 31 -1.00 -22.22 -39.93
CA SER A 31 -0.50 -22.76 -38.65
C SER A 31 -0.99 -21.93 -37.48
N SER A 32 -0.92 -20.59 -37.57
CA SER A 32 -1.41 -19.72 -36.51
C SER A 32 -2.92 -19.81 -36.29
N LEU A 33 -3.72 -20.02 -37.35
CA LEU A 33 -5.17 -20.25 -37.25
C LEU A 33 -5.48 -21.57 -36.53
N ILE A 34 -4.73 -22.63 -36.84
CA ILE A 34 -4.84 -23.92 -36.17
C ILE A 34 -4.51 -23.76 -34.68
N ASP A 35 -3.38 -23.12 -34.36
CA ASP A 35 -2.96 -22.89 -32.97
C ASP A 35 -3.99 -22.06 -32.20
N LEU A 36 -4.52 -20.98 -32.80
CA LEU A 36 -5.58 -20.16 -32.21
C LEU A 36 -6.86 -20.98 -31.98
N SER A 37 -7.25 -21.80 -32.95
CA SER A 37 -8.45 -22.64 -32.84
C SER A 37 -8.32 -23.68 -31.74
N GLN A 38 -7.15 -24.34 -31.63
CA GLN A 38 -6.85 -25.27 -30.54
C GLN A 38 -6.85 -24.55 -29.19
N ASN A 39 -6.23 -23.38 -29.09
CA ASN A 39 -6.25 -22.55 -27.88
C ASN A 39 -7.67 -22.17 -27.45
N ILE A 40 -8.55 -21.84 -28.40
CA ILE A 40 -9.96 -21.55 -28.15
C ILE A 40 -10.71 -22.81 -27.70
N CYS A 41 -10.47 -23.96 -28.34
CA CYS A 41 -11.09 -25.23 -27.95
C CYS A 41 -10.69 -25.68 -26.53
N ASN A 42 -9.48 -25.35 -26.09
CA ASN A 42 -9.02 -25.62 -24.72
C ASN A 42 -9.88 -24.91 -23.64
N TYR A 43 -10.65 -23.88 -23.99
CA TYR A 43 -11.61 -23.27 -23.06
C TYR A 43 -12.83 -24.15 -22.80
N GLN A 44 -13.10 -25.20 -23.57
CA GLN A 44 -14.27 -26.07 -23.37
C GLN A 44 -14.31 -26.72 -21.98
N SER A 45 -13.14 -26.98 -21.38
CA SER A 45 -13.00 -27.53 -20.03
C SER A 45 -13.03 -26.47 -18.92
N LYS A 46 -12.90 -25.18 -19.26
CA LYS A 46 -12.90 -24.08 -18.29
C LYS A 46 -14.31 -23.75 -17.81
N LEU A 47 -14.37 -23.19 -16.60
CA LEU A 47 -15.61 -22.76 -15.99
C LEU A 47 -16.05 -21.39 -16.53
N PHE A 48 -17.28 -21.32 -17.04
CA PHE A 48 -17.97 -20.09 -17.43
C PHE A 48 -19.14 -19.85 -16.49
N ALA A 49 -18.95 -18.93 -15.54
CA ALA A 49 -20.01 -18.53 -14.61
C ALA A 49 -21.15 -17.77 -15.30
N THR A 50 -20.84 -17.04 -16.37
CA THR A 50 -21.81 -16.29 -17.20
C THR A 50 -21.51 -16.53 -18.68
N GLN A 51 -22.46 -16.20 -19.56
CA GLN A 51 -22.31 -16.30 -21.02
C GLN A 51 -22.00 -17.72 -21.53
N ARG A 52 -22.31 -18.74 -20.73
CA ARG A 52 -21.97 -20.15 -21.00
C ARG A 52 -22.49 -20.63 -22.36
N LYS A 53 -23.72 -20.24 -22.73
CA LYS A 53 -24.32 -20.60 -24.03
C LYS A 53 -23.54 -20.00 -25.20
N ASN A 54 -23.23 -18.70 -25.13
CA ASN A 54 -22.50 -17.98 -26.18
C ASN A 54 -21.08 -18.51 -26.33
N ALA A 55 -20.36 -18.69 -25.22
CA ALA A 55 -19.02 -19.27 -25.22
C ALA A 55 -18.99 -20.69 -25.81
N ARG A 56 -19.90 -21.57 -25.39
CA ARG A 56 -19.99 -22.95 -25.92
C ARG A 56 -20.26 -22.99 -27.41
N GLU A 57 -21.20 -22.18 -27.89
CA GLU A 57 -21.55 -22.14 -29.30
C GLU A 57 -20.38 -21.62 -30.14
N THR A 58 -19.71 -20.55 -29.69
CA THR A 58 -18.51 -20.02 -30.35
C THR A 58 -17.36 -21.03 -30.37
N ILE A 59 -17.07 -21.68 -29.24
CA ILE A 59 -16.01 -22.72 -29.17
C ILE A 59 -16.35 -23.88 -30.11
N ARG A 60 -17.61 -24.32 -30.15
CA ARG A 60 -18.06 -25.39 -31.04
C ARG A 60 -17.88 -25.01 -32.52
N GLN A 61 -18.29 -23.81 -32.91
CA GLN A 61 -18.14 -23.35 -34.30
C GLN A 61 -16.67 -23.29 -34.72
N ILE A 62 -15.79 -22.77 -33.87
CA ILE A 62 -14.35 -22.68 -34.16
C ILE A 62 -13.69 -24.07 -34.15
N GLY A 63 -14.10 -24.97 -33.25
CA GLY A 63 -13.61 -26.35 -33.24
C GLY A 63 -13.99 -27.14 -34.50
N LEU A 64 -15.13 -26.83 -35.11
CA LEU A 64 -15.48 -27.41 -36.41
C LEU A 64 -14.66 -26.80 -37.57
N LEU A 65 -14.30 -25.52 -37.49
CA LEU A 65 -13.38 -24.89 -38.45
C LEU A 65 -11.93 -25.39 -38.30
N LEU A 66 -11.52 -25.83 -37.12
CA LEU A 66 -10.22 -26.46 -36.91
C LEU A 66 -10.04 -27.69 -37.82
N LEU A 67 -11.07 -28.55 -37.93
CA LEU A 67 -11.05 -29.71 -38.83
C LEU A 67 -10.78 -29.30 -40.29
N PHE A 68 -11.39 -28.19 -40.72
CA PHE A 68 -11.17 -27.63 -42.06
C PHE A 68 -9.72 -27.14 -42.26
N PHE A 69 -9.15 -26.44 -41.28
CA PHE A 69 -7.77 -25.96 -41.37
C PHE A 69 -6.74 -27.10 -41.34
N GLU A 70 -6.99 -28.14 -40.55
CA GLU A 70 -6.12 -29.31 -40.48
C GLU A 70 -6.13 -30.10 -41.81
N GLU A 71 -7.29 -30.25 -42.45
CA GLU A 71 -7.36 -30.92 -43.76
C GLU A 71 -6.60 -30.15 -44.85
N ILE A 72 -6.65 -28.81 -44.84
CA ILE A 72 -5.85 -27.98 -45.77
C ILE A 72 -4.35 -28.18 -45.54
N ARG A 73 -3.92 -28.27 -44.28
CA ARG A 73 -2.51 -28.51 -43.94
C ARG A 73 -2.04 -29.86 -44.48
N ASP A 74 -2.87 -30.89 -44.40
CA ASP A 74 -2.51 -32.26 -44.75
C ASP A 74 -2.51 -32.52 -46.28
N ARG A 75 -3.35 -31.81 -47.04
CA ARG A 75 -3.45 -31.95 -48.52
C ARG A 75 -2.50 -31.05 -49.32
N GLY A 76 -1.85 -30.08 -48.68
CA GLY A 76 -0.88 -29.17 -49.31
C GLY A 76 -1.47 -27.80 -49.70
N LEU A 77 -0.73 -26.72 -49.42
CA LEU A 77 -1.20 -25.34 -49.53
C LEU A 77 -1.13 -24.78 -50.96
N VAL A 78 -2.29 -24.66 -51.63
CA VAL A 78 -2.49 -23.73 -52.75
C VAL A 78 -3.68 -22.83 -52.41
N LEU A 79 -3.41 -21.64 -51.87
CA LEU A 79 -4.43 -20.65 -51.53
C LEU A 79 -4.39 -19.50 -52.54
N SER A 80 -5.55 -19.08 -53.01
CA SER A 80 -5.69 -17.82 -53.77
C SER A 80 -5.57 -16.61 -52.84
N ASP A 81 -5.24 -15.44 -53.40
CA ASP A 81 -5.17 -14.18 -52.63
C ASP A 81 -6.50 -13.87 -51.90
N SER A 82 -7.62 -14.18 -52.54
CA SER A 82 -8.95 -14.04 -51.92
C SER A 82 -9.16 -14.97 -50.72
N ALA A 83 -8.63 -16.20 -50.74
CA ALA A 83 -8.68 -17.11 -49.60
C ALA A 83 -7.75 -16.64 -48.47
N LEU A 84 -6.59 -16.07 -48.81
CA LEU A 84 -5.63 -15.52 -47.84
C LEU A 84 -6.23 -14.32 -47.06
N LEU A 85 -6.97 -13.45 -47.74
CA LEU A 85 -7.71 -12.35 -47.09
C LEU A 85 -8.77 -12.89 -46.12
N CYS A 86 -9.55 -13.90 -46.53
CA CYS A 86 -10.54 -14.54 -45.66
C CYS A 86 -9.88 -15.16 -44.42
N PHE A 87 -8.73 -15.81 -44.59
CA PHE A 87 -7.97 -16.41 -43.47
C PHE A 87 -7.42 -15.33 -42.54
N SER A 88 -7.02 -14.18 -43.08
CA SER A 88 -6.56 -13.04 -42.29
C SER A 88 -7.69 -12.44 -41.44
N GLU A 89 -8.90 -12.33 -42.00
CA GLU A 89 -10.09 -11.89 -41.25
C GLU A 89 -10.54 -12.91 -40.19
N LEU A 90 -10.49 -14.20 -40.51
CA LEU A 90 -10.76 -15.27 -39.53
C LEU A 90 -9.74 -15.24 -38.38
N HIS A 91 -8.47 -15.00 -38.70
CA HIS A 91 -7.41 -14.91 -37.70
C HIS A 91 -7.66 -13.76 -36.72
N HIS A 92 -7.95 -12.57 -37.24
CA HIS A 92 -8.31 -11.40 -36.43
C HIS A 92 -9.57 -11.63 -35.58
N ALA A 93 -10.59 -12.27 -36.14
CA ALA A 93 -11.81 -12.62 -35.39
C ALA A 93 -11.52 -13.63 -34.27
N PHE A 94 -10.67 -14.64 -34.53
CA PHE A 94 -10.32 -15.67 -33.54
C PHE A 94 -9.49 -15.07 -32.40
N GLN A 95 -8.56 -14.14 -32.67
CA GLN A 95 -7.86 -13.41 -31.61
C GLN A 95 -8.84 -12.69 -30.68
N LYS A 96 -9.84 -11.99 -31.23
CA LYS A 96 -10.87 -11.31 -30.42
C LYS A 96 -11.69 -12.30 -29.59
N VAL A 97 -12.07 -13.44 -30.16
CA VAL A 97 -12.76 -14.50 -29.43
C VAL A 97 -11.89 -15.04 -28.29
N GLN A 98 -10.61 -15.27 -28.53
CA GLN A 98 -9.69 -15.76 -27.50
C GLN A 98 -9.60 -14.80 -26.32
N PHE A 99 -9.41 -13.50 -26.56
CA PHE A 99 -9.40 -12.49 -25.49
C PHE A 99 -10.73 -12.42 -24.74
N LEU A 100 -11.85 -12.56 -25.44
CA LEU A 100 -13.17 -12.57 -24.82
C LEU A 100 -13.40 -13.79 -23.93
N LEU A 101 -12.98 -14.98 -24.36
CA LEU A 101 -13.05 -16.20 -23.55
C LEU A 101 -12.11 -16.15 -22.34
N GLU A 102 -10.92 -15.56 -22.50
CA GLU A 102 -10.01 -15.26 -21.40
C GLU A 102 -10.69 -14.37 -20.34
N ASP A 103 -11.32 -13.28 -20.77
CA ASP A 103 -12.05 -12.37 -19.87
C ASP A 103 -13.22 -13.06 -19.16
N CYS A 104 -14.00 -13.88 -19.88
CA CYS A 104 -15.15 -14.59 -19.32
C CYS A 104 -14.76 -15.71 -18.34
N THR A 105 -13.50 -16.17 -18.38
CA THR A 105 -12.97 -17.22 -17.47
C THR A 105 -11.99 -16.68 -16.43
N ARG A 106 -11.73 -15.36 -16.43
CA ARG A 106 -10.83 -14.72 -15.49
C ARG A 106 -11.36 -14.86 -14.07
N GLU A 107 -10.54 -15.42 -13.19
CA GLU A 107 -10.88 -15.51 -11.76
C GLU A 107 -10.99 -14.12 -11.15
N GLY A 108 -12.05 -13.89 -10.35
CA GLY A 108 -12.31 -12.59 -9.73
C GLY A 108 -13.08 -11.60 -10.61
N ALA A 109 -13.34 -11.90 -11.89
CA ALA A 109 -14.07 -10.99 -12.77
C ALA A 109 -15.56 -11.35 -12.95
N ARG A 110 -16.07 -12.37 -12.27
CA ARG A 110 -17.36 -13.00 -12.61
C ARG A 110 -18.53 -12.06 -12.37
N LEU A 111 -18.53 -11.33 -11.25
CA LEU A 111 -19.56 -10.32 -10.97
C LEU A 111 -19.50 -9.18 -11.99
N TRP A 112 -18.30 -8.74 -12.36
CA TRP A 112 -18.14 -7.67 -13.34
C TRP A 112 -18.63 -8.07 -14.74
N ILE A 113 -18.29 -9.27 -15.21
CA ILE A 113 -18.78 -9.81 -16.49
C ILE A 113 -20.30 -9.97 -16.46
N LEU A 114 -20.89 -10.39 -15.33
CA LEU A 114 -22.35 -10.42 -15.16
C LEU A 114 -22.98 -9.04 -15.32
N MET A 115 -22.43 -8.02 -14.68
CA MET A 115 -22.95 -6.65 -14.80
C MET A 115 -22.79 -6.06 -16.20
N LYS A 116 -21.91 -6.66 -17.03
CA LYS A 116 -21.72 -6.31 -18.44
C LYS A 116 -22.31 -7.35 -19.40
N CYS A 117 -23.21 -8.24 -18.95
CA CYS A 117 -23.69 -9.39 -19.73
C CYS A 117 -24.20 -9.02 -21.14
N GLN A 118 -24.92 -7.91 -21.28
CA GLN A 118 -25.42 -7.43 -22.59
C GLN A 118 -24.30 -6.96 -23.53
N LEU A 119 -23.30 -6.26 -22.97
CA LEU A 119 -22.13 -5.81 -23.71
C LEU A 119 -21.29 -7.01 -24.15
N VAL A 120 -21.07 -7.97 -23.26
CA VAL A 120 -20.31 -9.20 -23.52
C VAL A 120 -20.99 -10.05 -24.61
N ALA A 121 -22.33 -10.21 -24.56
CA ALA A 121 -23.08 -10.87 -25.62
C ALA A 121 -22.92 -10.17 -26.99
N THR A 122 -22.85 -8.84 -26.99
CA THR A 122 -22.58 -8.04 -28.20
C THR A 122 -21.15 -8.26 -28.69
N HIS A 123 -20.17 -8.40 -27.78
CA HIS A 123 -18.79 -8.72 -28.12
C HIS A 123 -18.60 -10.16 -28.63
N PHE A 124 -19.46 -11.11 -28.28
CA PHE A 124 -19.51 -12.41 -28.97
C PHE A 124 -20.09 -12.27 -30.39
N ARG A 125 -21.12 -11.43 -30.53
CA ARG A 125 -21.83 -11.25 -31.81
C ARG A 125 -20.97 -10.67 -32.91
N ALA A 126 -20.12 -9.70 -32.61
CA ALA A 126 -19.32 -9.02 -33.63
C ALA A 126 -18.28 -9.95 -34.32
N PRO A 127 -17.41 -10.68 -33.61
CA PRO A 127 -16.49 -11.65 -34.23
C PRO A 127 -17.20 -12.79 -34.94
N ILE A 128 -18.33 -13.29 -34.41
CA ILE A 128 -19.08 -14.38 -35.05
C ILE A 128 -19.69 -13.93 -36.38
N ARG A 129 -20.16 -12.69 -36.48
CA ARG A 129 -20.58 -12.11 -37.77
C ARG A 129 -19.43 -11.89 -38.75
N ALA A 130 -18.25 -11.52 -38.25
CA ALA A 130 -17.05 -11.42 -39.07
C ALA A 130 -16.65 -12.80 -39.62
N ILE A 131 -16.69 -13.84 -38.79
CA ILE A 131 -16.47 -15.23 -39.19
C ILE A 131 -17.48 -15.63 -40.27
N ALA A 132 -18.78 -15.40 -40.05
CA ALA A 132 -19.80 -15.70 -41.04
C ALA A 132 -19.51 -15.03 -42.39
N THR A 133 -19.17 -13.74 -42.36
CA THR A 133 -18.86 -12.96 -43.56
C THR A 133 -17.64 -13.51 -44.29
N ALA A 134 -16.54 -13.79 -43.56
CA ALA A 134 -15.32 -14.34 -44.14
C ALA A 134 -15.56 -15.72 -44.76
N LEU A 135 -16.36 -16.57 -44.13
CA LEU A 135 -16.72 -17.89 -44.69
C LEU A 135 -17.66 -17.79 -45.89
N ASP A 136 -18.53 -16.78 -45.93
CA ASP A 136 -19.47 -16.56 -47.04
C ASP A 136 -18.78 -16.13 -48.34
N VAL A 137 -17.68 -15.37 -48.24
CA VAL A 137 -16.88 -14.94 -49.39
C VAL A 137 -15.68 -15.85 -49.69
N LEU A 138 -15.42 -16.85 -48.84
CA LEU A 138 -14.32 -17.79 -49.02
C LEU A 138 -14.55 -18.62 -50.29
N PRO A 139 -13.60 -18.67 -51.24
CA PRO A 139 -13.74 -19.44 -52.47
C PRO A 139 -13.54 -20.94 -52.21
N LEU A 140 -14.46 -21.57 -51.48
CA LEU A 140 -14.40 -22.98 -51.07
C LEU A 140 -14.23 -23.96 -52.24
N ASN A 141 -14.71 -23.60 -53.43
CA ASN A 141 -14.56 -24.40 -54.64
C ASN A 141 -13.10 -24.48 -55.12
N LEU A 142 -12.27 -23.48 -54.79
CA LEU A 142 -10.86 -23.40 -55.17
C LEU A 142 -9.92 -24.02 -54.12
N ILE A 143 -10.45 -24.46 -52.98
CA ILE A 143 -9.68 -25.11 -51.91
C ILE A 143 -9.86 -26.63 -52.02
N ASP A 144 -8.74 -27.36 -52.03
CA ASP A 144 -8.73 -28.82 -52.08
C ASP A 144 -8.98 -29.42 -50.67
N VAL A 145 -10.26 -29.62 -50.36
CA VAL A 145 -10.76 -30.28 -49.14
C VAL A 145 -11.96 -31.17 -49.49
N GLY A 146 -12.27 -32.16 -48.66
CA GLY A 146 -13.40 -33.06 -48.86
C GLY A 146 -14.75 -32.35 -48.96
N GLY A 147 -15.68 -32.91 -49.73
CA GLY A 147 -17.02 -32.35 -49.91
C GLY A 147 -17.79 -32.17 -48.59
N GLU A 148 -17.65 -33.13 -47.67
CA GLU A 148 -18.25 -33.08 -46.33
C GLU A 148 -17.75 -31.87 -45.52
N VAL A 149 -16.46 -31.55 -45.63
CA VAL A 149 -15.87 -30.40 -44.94
C VAL A 149 -16.31 -29.08 -45.59
N LYS A 150 -16.50 -29.03 -46.91
CA LYS A 150 -17.10 -27.86 -47.59
C LYS A 150 -18.53 -27.62 -47.12
N GLU A 151 -19.34 -28.66 -46.98
CA GLU A 151 -20.69 -28.57 -46.43
C GLU A 151 -20.68 -28.11 -44.97
N LEU A 152 -19.74 -28.62 -44.16
CA LEU A 152 -19.55 -28.20 -42.78
C LEU A 152 -19.24 -26.71 -42.67
N VAL A 153 -18.31 -26.18 -43.47
CA VAL A 153 -18.01 -24.74 -43.50
C VAL A 153 -19.24 -23.93 -43.91
N GLY A 154 -19.99 -24.38 -44.92
CA GLY A 154 -21.24 -23.73 -45.34
C GLY A 154 -22.32 -23.75 -44.25
N LEU A 155 -22.41 -24.82 -43.46
CA LEU A 155 -23.31 -24.91 -42.31
C LEU A 155 -22.90 -23.93 -41.21
N ILE A 156 -21.61 -23.85 -40.88
CA ILE A 156 -21.08 -22.92 -39.88
C ILE A 156 -21.35 -21.47 -40.29
N ALA A 157 -21.12 -21.12 -41.55
CA ALA A 157 -21.41 -19.78 -42.07
C ALA A 157 -22.90 -19.41 -41.88
N LYS A 158 -23.81 -20.33 -42.19
CA LYS A 158 -25.27 -20.16 -41.98
C LYS A 158 -25.62 -20.04 -40.49
N GLN A 159 -25.02 -20.86 -39.62
CA GLN A 159 -25.25 -20.84 -38.17
C GLN A 159 -24.74 -19.54 -37.54
N ALA A 160 -23.52 -19.11 -37.87
CA ALA A 160 -22.92 -17.87 -37.41
C ALA A 160 -23.72 -16.63 -37.88
N ARG A 161 -24.30 -16.68 -39.09
CA ARG A 161 -25.15 -15.60 -39.62
C ARG A 161 -26.52 -15.50 -38.92
N LYS A 162 -27.17 -16.64 -38.66
CA LYS A 162 -28.53 -16.70 -38.09
C LYS A 162 -28.55 -16.75 -36.56
N GLY A 163 -27.42 -17.01 -35.91
CA GLY A 163 -27.31 -17.16 -34.47
C GLY A 163 -27.64 -15.87 -33.72
N LYS A 164 -28.62 -15.92 -32.83
CA LYS A 164 -28.88 -14.87 -31.84
C LYS A 164 -28.00 -15.11 -30.61
N LEU A 165 -26.88 -14.39 -30.55
CA LEU A 165 -26.03 -14.33 -29.36
C LEU A 165 -26.64 -13.29 -28.41
N GLU A 166 -27.43 -13.76 -27.45
CA GLU A 166 -28.13 -12.97 -26.43
C GLU A 166 -27.65 -13.44 -25.04
N PRO A 167 -27.77 -12.61 -23.98
CA PRO A 167 -27.46 -13.07 -22.64
C PRO A 167 -28.33 -14.26 -22.24
N ASP A 168 -27.81 -15.12 -21.36
CA ASP A 168 -28.61 -16.19 -20.77
C ASP A 168 -29.73 -15.56 -19.89
N PRO A 169 -30.99 -16.04 -19.95
CA PRO A 169 -32.03 -15.58 -19.04
C PRO A 169 -31.64 -15.64 -17.55
N VAL A 170 -30.78 -16.59 -17.18
CA VAL A 170 -30.23 -16.70 -15.81
C VAL A 170 -29.28 -15.56 -15.49
N ASP A 171 -28.42 -15.16 -16.45
CA ASP A 171 -27.53 -14.00 -16.32
C ASP A 171 -28.36 -12.71 -16.21
N GLU A 172 -29.40 -12.53 -17.03
CA GLU A 172 -30.27 -11.36 -16.96
C GLU A 172 -31.01 -11.28 -15.62
N TRP A 173 -31.51 -12.42 -15.12
CA TRP A 173 -32.13 -12.49 -13.81
C TRP A 173 -31.14 -12.09 -12.72
N ALA A 174 -29.94 -12.69 -12.70
CA ALA A 174 -28.93 -12.43 -11.67
C ALA A 174 -28.46 -10.96 -11.69
N SER A 175 -28.25 -10.40 -12.89
CA SER A 175 -27.90 -8.98 -13.06
C SER A 175 -28.98 -8.06 -12.48
N LYS A 176 -30.27 -8.33 -12.75
CA LYS A 176 -31.40 -7.60 -12.16
C LYS A 176 -31.45 -7.74 -10.64
N GLN A 177 -31.13 -8.92 -10.09
CA GLN A 177 -31.08 -9.10 -8.63
C GLN A 177 -29.94 -8.31 -8.00
N VAL A 178 -28.76 -8.25 -8.62
CA VAL A 178 -27.67 -7.41 -8.14
C VAL A 178 -28.10 -5.94 -8.09
N PHE A 179 -28.72 -5.41 -9.15
CA PHE A 179 -29.24 -4.04 -9.13
C PHE A 179 -30.27 -3.81 -8.02
N SER A 180 -31.20 -4.75 -7.82
CA SER A 180 -32.16 -4.70 -6.72
C SER A 180 -31.46 -4.63 -5.35
N VAL A 181 -30.45 -5.47 -5.11
CA VAL A 181 -29.68 -5.46 -3.86
C VAL A 181 -28.94 -4.13 -3.66
N LEU A 182 -28.36 -3.56 -4.72
CA LEU A 182 -27.69 -2.25 -4.65
C LEU A 182 -28.68 -1.12 -4.34
N ASP A 183 -29.89 -1.17 -4.86
CA ASP A 183 -30.96 -0.21 -4.57
C ASP A 183 -31.40 -0.29 -3.09
N HIS A 184 -31.58 -1.50 -2.56
CA HIS A 184 -31.86 -1.69 -1.13
C HIS A 184 -30.78 -1.06 -0.24
N PHE A 185 -29.49 -1.28 -0.54
CA PHE A 185 -28.41 -0.61 0.18
C PHE A 185 -28.54 0.92 0.07
N GLN A 186 -28.77 1.46 -1.13
CA GLN A 186 -28.93 2.90 -1.33
C GLN A 186 -30.12 3.48 -0.54
N MET A 187 -31.18 2.70 -0.34
CA MET A 187 -32.35 3.08 0.48
C MET A 187 -32.13 2.86 1.99
N GLY A 188 -30.95 2.36 2.41
CA GLY A 188 -30.67 2.06 3.82
C GLY A 188 -31.45 0.86 4.35
N VAL A 189 -31.77 -0.11 3.48
CA VAL A 189 -32.46 -1.36 3.84
C VAL A 189 -31.47 -2.51 3.69
N GLU A 190 -31.37 -3.36 4.72
CA GLU A 190 -30.49 -4.53 4.68
C GLU A 190 -31.06 -5.58 3.69
N PRO A 191 -30.33 -5.98 2.63
CA PRO A 191 -30.84 -6.90 1.62
C PRO A 191 -30.99 -8.34 2.12
N ASP A 192 -31.91 -9.10 1.52
CA ASP A 192 -32.12 -10.50 1.87
C ASP A 192 -30.89 -11.40 1.57
N SER A 193 -30.40 -12.07 2.61
CA SER A 193 -29.29 -13.03 2.52
C SER A 193 -29.59 -14.19 1.57
N SER A 194 -30.84 -14.65 1.47
CA SER A 194 -31.20 -15.77 0.60
C SER A 194 -31.05 -15.40 -0.88
N LEU A 195 -31.44 -14.19 -1.25
CA LEU A 195 -31.29 -13.66 -2.60
C LEU A 195 -29.82 -13.53 -2.99
N MET A 196 -29.00 -12.95 -2.11
CA MET A 196 -27.56 -12.80 -2.35
C MET A 196 -26.87 -14.16 -2.50
N LYS A 197 -27.23 -15.16 -1.68
CA LYS A 197 -26.70 -16.53 -1.81
C LYS A 197 -26.99 -17.13 -3.18
N ARG A 198 -28.23 -17.00 -3.69
CA ARG A 198 -28.60 -17.50 -5.02
C ARG A 198 -27.80 -16.83 -6.15
N VAL A 199 -27.55 -15.52 -6.05
CA VAL A 199 -26.70 -14.81 -7.02
C VAL A 199 -25.25 -15.31 -6.97
N LEU A 200 -24.70 -15.50 -5.77
CA LEU A 200 -23.33 -16.02 -5.59
C LEU A 200 -23.19 -17.47 -6.07
N GLU A 201 -24.19 -18.31 -5.83
CA GLU A 201 -24.26 -19.68 -6.34
C GLU A 201 -24.26 -19.71 -7.87
N ASN A 202 -25.06 -18.85 -8.52
CA ASN A 202 -25.06 -18.71 -9.97
C ASN A 202 -23.71 -18.27 -10.53
N LEU A 203 -22.99 -17.40 -9.81
CA LEU A 203 -21.64 -16.95 -10.16
C LEU A 203 -20.53 -17.95 -9.74
N GLU A 204 -20.90 -19.07 -9.13
CA GLU A 204 -20.01 -20.05 -8.54
C GLU A 204 -19.00 -19.46 -7.54
N ILE A 205 -19.38 -18.39 -6.85
CA ILE A 205 -18.62 -17.80 -5.75
C ILE A 205 -19.05 -18.55 -4.49
N ARG A 206 -18.28 -19.58 -4.10
CA ARG A 206 -18.74 -20.57 -3.09
C ARG A 206 -18.14 -20.37 -1.72
N ASN A 207 -17.06 -19.61 -1.62
CA ASN A 207 -16.32 -19.44 -0.39
C ASN A 207 -15.72 -18.03 -0.26
N TRP A 208 -15.14 -17.80 0.91
CA TRP A 208 -14.48 -16.54 1.25
C TRP A 208 -13.40 -16.13 0.23
N ASN A 209 -12.59 -17.07 -0.25
CA ASN A 209 -11.46 -16.79 -1.13
C ASN A 209 -11.93 -16.39 -2.53
N ASP A 210 -12.96 -17.06 -3.07
CA ASP A 210 -13.58 -16.67 -4.35
C ASP A 210 -14.12 -15.24 -4.25
N CYS A 211 -14.84 -14.94 -3.16
CA CYS A 211 -15.37 -13.61 -2.91
C CYS A 211 -14.26 -12.55 -2.77
N ASN A 212 -13.13 -12.91 -2.15
CA ASN A 212 -11.97 -12.04 -2.01
C ASN A 212 -11.25 -11.78 -3.35
N LYS A 213 -11.21 -12.75 -4.27
CA LYS A 213 -10.70 -12.54 -5.64
C LYS A 213 -11.54 -11.51 -6.38
N GLU A 214 -12.87 -11.56 -6.24
CA GLU A 214 -13.78 -10.57 -6.83
C GLU A 214 -13.55 -9.16 -6.25
N ILE A 215 -13.35 -9.05 -4.94
CA ILE A 215 -12.99 -7.78 -4.28
C ILE A 215 -11.67 -7.22 -4.84
N LYS A 216 -10.60 -8.03 -4.91
CA LYS A 216 -9.30 -7.59 -5.44
C LYS A 216 -9.42 -7.11 -6.89
N PHE A 217 -10.15 -7.83 -7.73
CA PHE A 217 -10.39 -7.43 -9.11
C PHE A 217 -11.13 -6.09 -9.20
N LEU A 218 -12.17 -5.87 -8.39
CA LEU A 218 -12.90 -4.60 -8.35
C LEU A 218 -12.01 -3.44 -7.87
N GLU A 219 -11.17 -3.66 -6.85
CA GLU A 219 -10.17 -2.68 -6.39
C GLU A 219 -9.17 -2.32 -7.51
N GLU A 220 -8.70 -3.31 -8.26
CA GLU A 220 -7.84 -3.10 -9.44
C GLU A 220 -8.56 -2.26 -10.51
N GLN A 221 -9.82 -2.58 -10.85
CA GLN A 221 -10.60 -1.84 -11.85
C GLN A 221 -10.85 -0.39 -11.42
N ILE A 222 -11.14 -0.14 -10.14
CA ILE A 222 -11.23 1.22 -9.59
C ILE A 222 -9.89 1.93 -9.79
N GLY A 223 -8.77 1.28 -9.44
CA GLY A 223 -7.42 1.82 -9.64
C GLY A 223 -7.11 2.23 -11.09
N TYR A 224 -7.51 1.40 -12.07
CA TYR A 224 -7.33 1.70 -13.50
C TYR A 224 -8.17 2.90 -13.96
N GLN A 225 -9.46 2.95 -13.63
CA GLN A 225 -10.34 4.05 -14.04
C GLN A 225 -9.91 5.40 -13.48
N CYS A 226 -9.37 5.38 -12.27
CA CYS A 226 -8.82 6.56 -11.61
C CYS A 226 -7.50 7.02 -12.24
N SER A 227 -6.75 6.09 -12.85
CA SER A 227 -5.53 6.39 -13.59
C SER A 227 -5.81 6.98 -14.98
N ASP A 228 -6.88 6.50 -15.63
CA ASP A 228 -7.32 6.97 -16.96
C ASP A 228 -8.12 8.28 -16.91
N CYS A 229 -8.39 8.84 -15.71
CA CYS A 229 -9.25 10.01 -15.47
C CYS A 229 -10.71 9.85 -15.96
N ASP A 230 -11.17 8.62 -16.22
CA ASP A 230 -12.57 8.30 -16.55
C ASP A 230 -13.26 7.71 -15.32
N GLU A 231 -13.76 8.57 -14.44
CA GLU A 231 -14.37 8.18 -13.16
C GLU A 231 -15.85 7.76 -13.29
N ARG A 232 -16.40 7.63 -14.51
CA ARG A 232 -17.84 7.40 -14.72
C ARG A 232 -18.34 6.10 -14.10
N GLU A 233 -17.52 5.06 -14.10
CA GLU A 233 -17.89 3.74 -13.58
C GLU A 233 -17.45 3.52 -12.13
N VAL A 234 -16.67 4.44 -11.54
CA VAL A 234 -16.14 4.31 -10.18
C VAL A 234 -17.25 4.19 -9.13
N PRO A 235 -18.36 4.97 -9.16
CA PRO A 235 -19.44 4.79 -8.19
C PRO A 235 -20.13 3.43 -8.31
N PHE A 236 -20.27 2.91 -9.53
CA PHE A 236 -20.87 1.60 -9.75
C PHE A 236 -19.95 0.47 -9.26
N LEU A 237 -18.67 0.51 -9.61
CA LEU A 237 -17.65 -0.40 -9.07
C LEU A 237 -17.57 -0.34 -7.55
N SER A 238 -17.62 0.84 -6.95
CA SER A 238 -17.64 1.01 -5.48
C SER A 238 -18.86 0.32 -4.86
N SER A 239 -20.03 0.42 -5.50
CA SER A 239 -21.26 -0.25 -5.05
C SER A 239 -21.12 -1.77 -5.09
N LEU A 240 -20.54 -2.32 -6.16
CA LEU A 240 -20.24 -3.75 -6.28
C LEU A 240 -19.20 -4.21 -5.24
N LEU A 241 -18.18 -3.39 -4.99
CA LEU A 241 -17.17 -3.64 -3.95
C LEU A 241 -17.79 -3.68 -2.56
N GLY A 242 -18.73 -2.77 -2.26
CA GLY A 242 -19.51 -2.76 -1.02
C GLY A 242 -20.35 -4.04 -0.87
N LEU A 243 -21.08 -4.44 -1.91
CA LEU A 243 -21.83 -5.70 -1.95
C LEU A 243 -20.93 -6.91 -1.68
N MET A 244 -19.80 -7.02 -2.39
CA MET A 244 -18.90 -8.16 -2.22
C MET A 244 -18.24 -8.18 -0.84
N SER A 245 -17.91 -7.01 -0.28
CA SER A 245 -17.41 -6.91 1.10
C SER A 245 -18.45 -7.37 2.11
N TYR A 246 -19.72 -6.98 1.92
CA TYR A 246 -20.84 -7.44 2.74
C TYR A 246 -21.01 -8.97 2.64
N CYS A 247 -21.07 -9.52 1.42
CA CYS A 247 -21.17 -10.96 1.19
C CYS A 247 -20.02 -11.74 1.85
N ARG A 248 -18.79 -11.26 1.72
CA ARG A 248 -17.60 -11.89 2.32
C ARG A 248 -17.71 -11.98 3.85
N GLY A 249 -18.12 -10.88 4.48
CA GLY A 249 -18.26 -10.79 5.94
C GLY A 249 -19.45 -11.59 6.47
N VAL A 250 -20.62 -11.41 5.85
CA VAL A 250 -21.92 -11.88 6.36
C VAL A 250 -22.30 -13.28 5.86
N ILE A 251 -22.11 -13.58 4.57
CA ILE A 251 -22.60 -14.85 3.98
C ILE A 251 -21.61 -15.99 4.23
N PHE A 252 -20.31 -15.76 4.03
CA PHE A 252 -19.28 -16.80 4.12
C PHE A 252 -18.70 -16.94 5.53
N GLU A 253 -19.51 -17.30 6.53
CA GLU A 253 -19.09 -17.33 7.95
C GLU A 253 -17.94 -18.29 8.29
N THR A 254 -17.74 -19.36 7.52
CA THR A 254 -16.66 -20.33 7.73
C THR A 254 -15.38 -19.92 7.01
N TRP A 255 -14.26 -19.95 7.72
CA TRP A 255 -12.96 -19.47 7.23
C TRP A 255 -11.87 -20.52 7.48
N ASN A 256 -11.25 -21.03 6.42
CA ASN A 256 -10.14 -22.01 6.50
C ASN A 256 -8.81 -21.44 5.97
N ASN A 257 -8.41 -20.23 6.37
CA ASN A 257 -7.16 -19.61 5.89
C ASN A 257 -6.03 -19.56 6.94
N ARG A 258 -6.00 -20.48 7.92
CA ARG A 258 -4.84 -20.60 8.85
C ARG A 258 -3.51 -20.83 8.12
N ASN A 259 -3.55 -21.34 6.88
CA ASN A 259 -2.35 -21.79 6.16
C ASN A 259 -1.81 -20.81 5.10
N ASN A 260 -2.63 -19.95 4.47
CA ASN A 260 -2.13 -18.99 3.47
C ASN A 260 -1.56 -17.70 4.09
N ASP A 261 -1.85 -17.41 5.36
CA ASP A 261 -1.30 -16.21 6.02
C ASP A 261 0.20 -16.37 6.34
N GLN A 262 0.80 -17.57 6.29
CA GLN A 262 2.27 -17.69 6.41
C GLN A 262 3.01 -17.13 5.18
N SER A 263 2.40 -17.07 3.99
CA SER A 263 3.04 -16.45 2.82
C SER A 263 2.70 -14.96 2.71
N ASP A 264 1.46 -14.56 2.97
CA ASP A 264 1.05 -13.14 2.86
C ASP A 264 1.57 -12.26 4.01
N ALA A 265 1.78 -12.84 5.21
CA ALA A 265 2.44 -12.13 6.32
C ALA A 265 3.97 -12.07 6.16
N ARG A 266 4.60 -13.06 5.53
CA ARG A 266 6.04 -13.03 5.20
C ARG A 266 6.34 -12.04 4.07
N HIS A 267 5.51 -12.00 3.03
CA HIS A 267 5.75 -11.12 1.88
C HIS A 267 5.27 -9.67 2.06
N SER A 268 4.31 -9.40 2.98
CA SER A 268 3.88 -8.02 3.25
C SER A 268 4.81 -7.22 4.18
N ILE A 269 5.78 -7.87 4.85
CA ILE A 269 6.64 -7.24 5.86
C ILE A 269 8.08 -7.05 5.36
N GLU A 270 8.57 -7.86 4.42
CA GLU A 270 9.89 -7.66 3.80
C GLU A 270 9.91 -6.53 2.75
N ALA A 271 8.78 -6.28 2.06
CA ALA A 271 8.68 -5.24 1.02
C ALA A 271 8.51 -3.80 1.54
N LEU A 272 8.54 -3.57 2.87
CA LEU A 272 8.46 -2.23 3.48
C LEU A 272 9.74 -1.83 4.23
N SER A 273 10.83 -2.54 4.00
CA SER A 273 12.03 -2.47 4.85
C SER A 273 13.05 -1.39 4.47
N CYS A 274 12.82 -0.51 3.48
CA CYS A 274 13.86 0.47 3.09
C CYS A 274 13.39 1.85 2.60
N ILE A 275 12.12 2.25 2.77
CA ILE A 275 11.70 3.61 2.39
C ILE A 275 10.81 4.23 3.48
N ASN A 276 11.31 5.34 4.06
CA ASN A 276 10.65 6.07 5.14
C ASN A 276 9.32 6.70 4.68
N ARG A 277 8.20 6.14 5.16
CA ARG A 277 6.83 6.61 4.87
C ARG A 277 6.53 8.04 5.35
N GLU A 278 7.32 8.58 6.27
CA GLU A 278 7.15 9.92 6.84
C GLU A 278 7.69 11.02 5.91
N ASP A 279 8.77 10.75 5.17
CA ASP A 279 9.40 11.70 4.23
C ASP A 279 8.51 12.03 3.03
N PHE A 280 7.49 11.20 2.82
CA PHE A 280 6.50 11.36 1.78
C PHE A 280 5.22 12.04 2.27
N ARG A 281 5.10 12.40 3.55
CA ARG A 281 3.88 13.01 4.10
C ARG A 281 3.98 14.52 4.21
N CYS A 282 2.90 15.21 3.87
CA CYS A 282 2.76 16.64 4.02
C CYS A 282 2.74 16.98 5.52
N PRO A 283 3.61 17.88 6.00
CA PRO A 283 3.64 18.23 7.41
C PRO A 283 2.39 18.97 7.94
N ILE A 284 1.52 19.46 7.04
CA ILE A 284 0.25 20.13 7.42
C ILE A 284 -0.88 19.12 7.50
N SER A 285 -1.09 18.31 6.45
CA SER A 285 -2.20 17.34 6.40
C SER A 285 -1.85 15.99 7.01
N LEU A 286 -0.56 15.71 7.19
CA LEU A 286 -0.01 14.42 7.64
C LEU A 286 -0.31 13.24 6.69
N GLU A 287 -0.76 13.56 5.48
CA GLU A 287 -1.07 12.63 4.38
C GLU A 287 0.05 12.60 3.35
N LEU A 288 0.10 11.57 2.50
CA LEU A 288 1.10 11.46 1.45
C LEU A 288 1.05 12.67 0.50
N MET A 289 2.18 13.34 0.26
CA MET A 289 2.31 14.48 -0.66
C MET A 289 2.05 14.02 -2.09
N THR A 290 1.10 14.69 -2.75
CA THR A 290 0.68 14.39 -4.13
C THR A 290 1.37 15.30 -5.13
N ASP A 291 1.46 16.59 -4.80
CA ASP A 291 2.32 17.56 -5.48
C ASP A 291 3.23 18.22 -4.45
N PRO A 292 4.38 17.58 -4.13
CA PRO A 292 5.32 18.11 -3.17
C PRO A 292 5.93 19.42 -3.69
N VAL A 293 5.70 20.52 -2.97
CA VAL A 293 6.27 21.84 -3.24
C VAL A 293 7.06 22.32 -2.04
N THR A 294 8.21 22.92 -2.32
CA THR A 294 9.12 23.44 -1.32
C THR A 294 8.90 24.93 -1.16
N VAL A 295 8.70 25.37 0.08
CA VAL A 295 8.68 26.81 0.44
C VAL A 295 10.09 27.32 0.71
N SER A 296 10.25 28.63 0.86
CA SER A 296 11.56 29.28 1.04
C SER A 296 12.41 28.77 2.24
N THR A 297 11.80 28.11 3.22
CA THR A 297 12.50 27.50 4.38
C THR A 297 13.06 26.09 4.08
N GLY A 298 12.87 25.60 2.85
CA GLY A 298 13.33 24.27 2.43
C GLY A 298 12.42 23.12 2.85
N GLN A 299 11.30 23.40 3.52
CA GLN A 299 10.30 22.37 3.85
C GLN A 299 9.38 22.09 2.66
N THR A 300 9.10 20.81 2.45
CA THR A 300 8.20 20.35 1.39
C THR A 300 6.83 20.04 1.97
N TYR A 301 5.79 20.55 1.31
CA TYR A 301 4.39 20.33 1.64
C TYR A 301 3.64 19.85 0.41
N ASP A 302 2.46 19.28 0.60
CA ASP A 302 1.52 19.19 -0.51
C ASP A 302 1.08 20.60 -0.91
N ARG A 303 1.13 20.91 -2.21
CA ARG A 303 0.77 22.22 -2.75
C ARG A 303 -0.56 22.75 -2.22
N SER A 304 -1.59 21.90 -2.21
CA SER A 304 -2.93 22.32 -1.81
C SER A 304 -3.00 22.73 -0.33
N SER A 305 -2.21 22.07 0.52
CA SER A 305 -2.14 22.33 1.96
C SER A 305 -1.43 23.64 2.27
N ILE A 306 -0.30 23.90 1.62
CA ILE A 306 0.48 25.13 1.86
C ILE A 306 -0.15 26.36 1.19
N GLU A 307 -0.78 26.22 0.03
CA GLU A 307 -1.53 27.31 -0.60
C GLU A 307 -2.72 27.74 0.25
N ARG A 308 -3.44 26.79 0.87
CA ARG A 308 -4.54 27.09 1.79
C ARG A 308 -4.04 27.81 3.05
N TRP A 309 -2.89 27.41 3.56
CA TRP A 309 -2.24 28.06 4.70
C TRP A 309 -1.85 29.52 4.39
N LEU A 310 -1.25 29.78 3.22
CA LEU A 310 -0.88 31.12 2.78
C LEU A 310 -2.11 32.01 2.51
N LYS A 311 -3.17 31.46 1.88
CA LYS A 311 -4.43 32.18 1.62
C LYS A 311 -5.17 32.59 2.89
N ALA A 312 -4.95 31.90 4.00
CA ALA A 312 -5.48 32.28 5.31
C ALA A 312 -4.72 33.45 5.97
N GLY A 313 -3.76 34.07 5.26
CA GLY A 313 -2.97 35.20 5.75
C GLY A 313 -1.74 34.82 6.57
N ASN A 314 -1.42 33.53 6.70
CA ASN A 314 -0.29 33.07 7.48
C ASN A 314 1.01 33.15 6.68
N MET A 315 1.94 34.02 7.09
CA MET A 315 3.25 34.21 6.46
C MET A 315 4.38 33.41 7.14
N THR A 316 4.03 32.33 7.84
CA THR A 316 4.96 31.48 8.57
C THR A 316 4.93 30.05 8.04
N CYS A 317 6.07 29.37 8.09
CA CYS A 317 6.22 27.97 7.70
C CYS A 317 5.53 27.06 8.75
N PRO A 318 4.51 26.26 8.39
CA PRO A 318 3.75 25.46 9.36
C PRO A 318 4.57 24.48 10.20
N LYS A 319 5.63 23.91 9.62
CA LYS A 319 6.49 22.91 10.27
C LYS A 319 7.61 23.52 11.11
N THR A 320 8.20 24.64 10.67
CA THR A 320 9.37 25.25 11.34
C THR A 320 9.03 26.50 12.16
N GLY A 321 7.85 27.08 11.97
CA GLY A 321 7.45 28.35 12.61
C GLY A 321 8.14 29.60 12.05
N GLU A 322 9.09 29.44 11.13
CA GLU A 322 9.88 30.55 10.55
C GLU A 322 9.05 31.40 9.57
N ARG A 323 9.32 32.71 9.50
CA ARG A 323 8.65 33.61 8.55
C ARG A 323 9.12 33.34 7.12
N LEU A 324 8.17 33.16 6.19
CA LEU A 324 8.45 32.92 4.78
C LEU A 324 8.98 34.21 4.13
N THR A 325 10.14 34.13 3.49
CA THR A 325 10.78 35.24 2.78
C THR A 325 10.17 35.45 1.39
N SER A 326 9.52 34.43 0.84
CA SER A 326 8.74 34.47 -0.41
C SER A 326 7.53 33.53 -0.30
N THR A 327 6.43 33.87 -0.97
CA THR A 327 5.24 33.01 -1.12
C THR A 327 5.32 32.12 -2.37
N GLU A 328 6.42 32.18 -3.12
CA GLU A 328 6.63 31.34 -4.30
C GLU A 328 6.85 29.88 -3.89
N LEU A 329 6.16 28.97 -4.58
CA LEU A 329 6.18 27.53 -4.33
C LEU A 329 6.98 26.82 -5.42
N VAL A 330 8.14 26.27 -5.05
CA VAL A 330 9.03 25.58 -5.99
C VAL A 330 8.68 24.09 -6.04
N PRO A 331 8.32 23.51 -7.20
CA PRO A 331 8.00 22.08 -7.30
C PRO A 331 9.18 21.17 -6.94
N ASN A 332 8.99 20.22 -6.04
CA ASN A 332 10.00 19.21 -5.68
C ASN A 332 9.82 17.95 -6.54
N THR A 333 10.29 18.03 -7.78
CA THR A 333 10.08 16.99 -8.80
C THR A 333 10.81 15.68 -8.46
N THR A 334 11.93 15.74 -7.74
CA THR A 334 12.69 14.58 -7.26
C THR A 334 11.92 13.82 -6.19
N LEU A 335 11.38 14.51 -5.18
CA LEU A 335 10.56 13.87 -4.15
C LEU A 335 9.27 13.29 -4.75
N ARG A 336 8.68 13.99 -5.73
CA ARG A 336 7.51 13.48 -6.47
C ARG A 336 7.81 12.15 -7.18
N LYS A 337 8.97 12.01 -7.82
CA LYS A 337 9.39 10.74 -8.47
C LYS A 337 9.61 9.62 -7.45
N LEU A 338 10.22 9.91 -6.29
CA LEU A 338 10.45 8.93 -5.22
C LEU A 338 9.12 8.47 -4.58
N ILE A 339 8.19 9.40 -4.34
CA ILE A 339 6.84 9.09 -3.88
C ILE A 339 6.10 8.21 -4.89
N GLN A 340 6.26 8.49 -6.20
CA GLN A 340 5.65 7.69 -7.27
C GLN A 340 6.22 6.26 -7.32
N GLN A 341 7.55 6.11 -7.20
CA GLN A 341 8.22 4.81 -7.17
C GLN A 341 7.85 3.99 -5.93
N PHE A 342 7.83 4.61 -4.75
CA PHE A 342 7.37 3.99 -3.51
C PHE A 342 5.92 3.49 -3.58
N CYS A 343 5.06 4.24 -4.27
CA CYS A 343 3.67 3.83 -4.44
C CYS A 343 3.57 2.62 -5.37
N ALA A 344 4.33 2.59 -6.47
CA ALA A 344 4.34 1.46 -7.40
C ALA A 344 4.76 0.13 -6.73
N GLU A 345 5.76 0.17 -5.85
CA GLU A 345 6.26 -1.01 -5.11
C GLU A 345 5.31 -1.50 -4.01
N VAL A 346 4.43 -0.63 -3.48
CA VAL A 346 3.42 -0.96 -2.46
C VAL A 346 2.07 -1.37 -3.11
N GLY A 347 1.98 -1.41 -4.44
CA GLY A 347 0.73 -1.68 -5.17
C GLY A 347 -0.24 -0.49 -5.18
N ILE A 348 0.25 0.72 -4.90
CA ILE A 348 -0.49 1.99 -5.03
C ILE A 348 -0.11 2.59 -6.39
N CYS A 349 -0.99 2.49 -7.38
CA CYS A 349 -0.68 2.99 -8.73
C CYS A 349 -0.28 4.48 -8.71
N ALA A 350 0.84 4.82 -9.35
CA ALA A 350 1.37 6.17 -9.46
C ALA A 350 1.10 6.73 -10.86
N SER A 351 -0.13 7.21 -11.09
CA SER A 351 -0.46 7.91 -12.34
C SER A 351 -0.03 9.38 -12.29
N LYS A 352 0.25 9.92 -13.48
CA LYS A 352 0.85 11.23 -13.75
C LYS A 352 0.09 12.38 -13.05
N SER A 353 0.83 13.15 -12.26
CA SER A 353 0.68 14.53 -11.71
C SER A 353 -0.67 15.30 -11.68
N GLY A 354 -1.84 14.68 -11.84
CA GLY A 354 -3.14 15.36 -11.77
C GLY A 354 -4.26 14.57 -11.06
N SER A 355 -3.99 13.34 -10.58
CA SER A 355 -5.04 12.44 -10.09
C SER A 355 -5.10 12.24 -8.56
N ARG A 356 -4.01 12.43 -7.81
CA ARG A 356 -3.96 11.95 -6.40
C ARG A 356 -4.73 12.76 -5.35
N SER A 357 -5.08 14.02 -5.59
CA SER A 357 -6.03 14.73 -4.70
C SER A 357 -7.40 14.04 -4.68
N ARG A 358 -7.77 13.34 -5.76
CA ARG A 358 -9.00 12.54 -5.86
C ARG A 358 -8.88 11.16 -5.20
N ASP A 359 -7.70 10.54 -5.18
CA ASP A 359 -7.47 9.25 -4.50
C ASP A 359 -7.56 9.36 -2.96
N VAL A 360 -7.08 10.48 -2.38
CA VAL A 360 -7.25 10.78 -0.94
C VAL A 360 -8.72 11.08 -0.62
N ALA A 361 -9.40 11.88 -1.44
CA ALA A 361 -10.84 12.09 -1.31
C ALA A 361 -11.64 10.78 -1.44
N ARG A 362 -11.19 9.82 -2.28
CA ARG A 362 -11.77 8.48 -2.42
C ARG A 362 -11.45 7.51 -1.29
N THR A 363 -10.35 7.72 -0.56
CA THR A 363 -10.09 6.97 0.69
C THR A 363 -10.78 7.58 1.90
N ILE A 364 -11.41 8.76 1.76
CA ILE A 364 -12.30 9.38 2.75
C ILE A 364 -13.78 9.12 2.41
N SER A 365 -14.08 8.87 1.13
CA SER A 365 -15.43 8.62 0.61
C SER A 365 -15.69 7.13 0.36
N PRO A 366 -16.92 6.64 0.54
CA PRO A 366 -17.30 5.27 0.19
C PRO A 366 -17.37 5.01 -1.33
N GLY A 367 -17.23 6.04 -2.18
CA GLY A 367 -17.32 5.94 -3.63
C GLY A 367 -18.75 5.92 -4.17
N SER A 368 -19.73 5.43 -3.40
CA SER A 368 -21.17 5.56 -3.69
C SER A 368 -22.03 5.48 -2.41
N PRO A 369 -23.30 5.92 -2.44
CA PRO A 369 -24.23 5.75 -1.32
C PRO A 369 -24.49 4.28 -0.97
N ALA A 370 -24.68 3.42 -1.98
CA ALA A 370 -24.89 1.99 -1.76
C ALA A 370 -23.67 1.33 -1.07
N ALA A 371 -22.44 1.69 -1.47
CA ALA A 371 -21.24 1.20 -0.83
C ALA A 371 -21.13 1.67 0.63
N ALA A 372 -21.57 2.90 0.91
CA ALA A 372 -21.58 3.47 2.25
C ALA A 372 -22.47 2.67 3.20
N GLU A 373 -23.72 2.43 2.79
CA GLU A 373 -24.70 1.69 3.59
C GLU A 373 -24.33 0.20 3.72
N ALA A 374 -23.83 -0.43 2.65
CA ALA A 374 -23.31 -1.80 2.72
C ALA A 374 -22.19 -1.92 3.78
N MET A 375 -21.28 -0.94 3.84
CA MET A 375 -20.21 -0.90 4.84
C MET A 375 -20.74 -0.70 6.26
N LYS A 376 -21.77 0.12 6.46
CA LYS A 376 -22.41 0.31 7.77
C LYS A 376 -23.10 -0.96 8.25
N PHE A 377 -23.88 -1.64 7.40
CA PHE A 377 -24.50 -2.92 7.75
C PHE A 377 -23.45 -3.98 8.08
N LEU A 378 -22.41 -4.09 7.27
CA LEU A 378 -21.29 -4.99 7.53
C LEU A 378 -20.60 -4.67 8.87
N SER A 379 -20.33 -3.40 9.14
CA SER A 379 -19.70 -2.96 10.40
C SER A 379 -20.56 -3.34 11.62
N GLY A 380 -21.87 -3.12 11.54
CA GLY A 380 -22.82 -3.52 12.57
C GLY A 380 -22.90 -5.04 12.77
N PHE A 381 -22.87 -5.82 11.70
CA PHE A 381 -22.81 -7.28 11.78
C PHE A 381 -21.52 -7.77 12.45
N LEU A 382 -20.36 -7.21 12.08
CA LEU A 382 -19.07 -7.55 12.66
C LEU A 382 -19.02 -7.21 14.15
N ALA A 383 -19.55 -6.06 14.55
CA ALA A 383 -19.66 -5.67 15.96
C ALA A 383 -20.50 -6.69 16.76
N ARG A 384 -21.67 -7.10 16.25
CA ARG A 384 -22.49 -8.14 16.88
C ARG A 384 -21.73 -9.47 16.99
N ARG A 385 -21.04 -9.90 15.93
CA ARG A 385 -20.25 -11.15 15.93
C ARG A 385 -19.09 -11.13 16.93
N LEU A 386 -18.43 -9.99 17.14
CA LEU A 386 -17.39 -9.87 18.18
C LEU A 386 -17.94 -10.08 19.59
N VAL A 387 -19.19 -9.70 19.85
CA VAL A 387 -19.83 -9.84 21.16
C VAL A 387 -20.39 -11.26 21.35
N SER A 388 -21.27 -11.69 20.44
CA SER A 388 -22.11 -12.88 20.61
C SER A 388 -21.69 -14.10 19.76
N GLY A 389 -20.62 -14.01 18.97
CA GLY A 389 -20.15 -15.09 18.11
C GLY A 389 -19.41 -16.21 18.88
N SER A 390 -19.22 -17.35 18.22
CA SER A 390 -18.25 -18.36 18.65
C SER A 390 -16.82 -17.81 18.62
N SER A 391 -15.85 -18.51 19.23
CA SER A 391 -14.44 -18.08 19.17
C SER A 391 -13.97 -17.89 17.72
N GLU A 392 -14.32 -18.81 16.82
CA GLU A 392 -13.97 -18.71 15.39
C GLU A 392 -14.64 -17.52 14.71
N GLN A 393 -15.93 -17.28 14.98
CA GLN A 393 -16.65 -16.12 14.44
C GLN A 393 -16.08 -14.79 14.95
N LYS A 394 -15.65 -14.72 16.22
CA LYS A 394 -14.98 -13.55 16.78
C LYS A 394 -13.64 -13.29 16.11
N THR A 395 -12.83 -14.34 15.91
CA THR A 395 -11.55 -14.26 15.18
C THR A 395 -11.76 -13.80 13.74
N LYS A 396 -12.73 -14.38 13.03
CA LYS A 396 -13.09 -13.95 11.67
C LYS A 396 -13.54 -12.50 11.66
N ALA A 397 -14.40 -12.08 12.59
CA ALA A 397 -14.87 -10.71 12.65
C ALA A 397 -13.71 -9.73 12.87
N ALA A 398 -12.80 -10.02 13.80
CA ALA A 398 -11.58 -9.23 13.99
C ALA A 398 -10.72 -9.17 12.72
N TYR A 399 -10.62 -10.28 11.99
CA TYR A 399 -9.88 -10.34 10.73
C TYR A 399 -10.51 -9.46 9.64
N GLU A 400 -11.83 -9.52 9.45
CA GLU A 400 -12.53 -8.67 8.48
C GLU A 400 -12.35 -7.19 8.82
N ILE A 401 -12.47 -6.81 10.10
CA ILE A 401 -12.22 -5.44 10.56
C ILE A 401 -10.80 -5.00 10.20
N ARG A 402 -9.80 -5.86 10.40
CA ARG A 402 -8.41 -5.59 10.02
C ARG A 402 -8.28 -5.32 8.51
N LEU A 403 -8.94 -6.10 7.66
CA LEU A 403 -8.92 -5.91 6.20
C LEU A 403 -9.62 -4.60 5.80
N LEU A 404 -10.85 -4.38 6.27
CA LEU A 404 -11.67 -3.22 5.92
C LEU A 404 -11.04 -1.91 6.41
N ALA A 405 -10.42 -1.92 7.59
CA ALA A 405 -9.69 -0.78 8.14
C ALA A 405 -8.34 -0.54 7.42
N LYS A 406 -7.80 -1.49 6.66
CA LYS A 406 -6.59 -1.29 5.85
C LYS A 406 -6.91 -0.42 4.63
N SER A 407 -8.04 -0.65 3.97
CA SER A 407 -8.35 -0.11 2.64
C SER A 407 -8.86 1.33 2.64
N ASN A 408 -9.67 1.75 3.61
CA ASN A 408 -10.38 3.05 3.51
C ASN A 408 -10.58 3.72 4.90
N ILE A 409 -10.46 5.05 4.98
CA ILE A 409 -10.69 5.85 6.20
C ILE A 409 -12.18 5.86 6.56
N PHE A 410 -13.08 5.92 5.56
CA PHE A 410 -14.52 5.79 5.75
C PHE A 410 -14.88 4.49 6.47
N ASN A 411 -14.28 3.37 6.03
CA ASN A 411 -14.48 2.08 6.68
C ASN A 411 -14.04 2.11 8.15
N ARG A 412 -12.91 2.75 8.46
CA ARG A 412 -12.47 2.94 9.86
C ARG A 412 -13.54 3.67 10.67
N SER A 413 -14.11 4.76 10.14
CA SER A 413 -15.18 5.51 10.82
C SER A 413 -16.38 4.63 11.10
N CYS A 414 -16.90 3.93 10.08
CA CYS A 414 -18.05 3.03 10.23
C CYS A 414 -17.82 1.93 11.27
N LEU A 415 -16.61 1.34 11.28
CA LEU A 415 -16.24 0.30 12.25
C LEU A 415 -16.18 0.86 13.68
N ILE A 416 -15.64 2.06 13.86
CA ILE A 416 -15.58 2.75 15.16
C ILE A 416 -17.00 3.08 15.63
N GLU A 417 -17.82 3.69 14.78
CA GLU A 417 -19.20 4.08 15.06
C GLU A 417 -20.10 2.87 15.35
N ALA A 418 -19.84 1.72 14.73
CA ALA A 418 -20.52 0.46 15.01
C ALA A 418 -20.14 -0.16 16.37
N GLY A 419 -19.18 0.43 17.11
CA GLY A 419 -18.80 -0.02 18.45
C GLY A 419 -17.86 -1.23 18.46
N THR A 420 -17.02 -1.43 17.44
CA THR A 420 -16.14 -2.61 17.39
C THR A 420 -14.98 -2.57 18.38
N ILE A 421 -14.61 -1.39 18.91
CA ILE A 421 -13.37 -1.21 19.70
C ILE A 421 -13.38 -1.97 21.02
N LEU A 422 -14.41 -1.79 21.86
CA LEU A 422 -14.47 -2.46 23.17
C LEU A 422 -14.48 -4.00 23.05
N PRO A 423 -15.26 -4.62 22.14
CA PRO A 423 -15.17 -6.06 21.92
C PRO A 423 -13.79 -6.53 21.44
N LEU A 424 -13.09 -5.77 20.59
CA LEU A 424 -11.71 -6.08 20.19
C LEU A 424 -10.73 -5.99 21.36
N ILE A 425 -10.89 -5.00 22.25
CA ILE A 425 -10.09 -4.87 23.47
C ILE A 425 -10.31 -6.10 24.38
N ASN A 426 -11.56 -6.51 24.56
CA ASN A 426 -11.89 -7.70 25.37
C ASN A 426 -11.25 -8.97 24.80
N LEU A 427 -11.19 -9.11 23.47
CA LEU A 427 -10.52 -10.24 22.81
C LEU A 427 -9.02 -10.32 23.10
N LEU A 428 -8.33 -9.20 23.35
CA LEU A 428 -6.91 -9.22 23.71
C LEU A 428 -6.67 -9.95 25.03
N SER A 429 -7.60 -9.81 25.98
CA SER A 429 -7.51 -10.39 27.33
C SER A 429 -8.14 -11.77 27.44
N SER A 430 -9.18 -12.06 26.64
CA SER A 430 -9.90 -13.33 26.72
C SER A 430 -9.35 -14.44 25.82
N SER A 431 -8.52 -14.11 24.82
CA SER A 431 -8.00 -15.10 23.87
C SER A 431 -6.80 -15.86 24.42
N LEU A 432 -6.86 -17.19 24.34
CA LEU A 432 -5.71 -18.09 24.55
C LEU A 432 -4.98 -18.45 23.25
N ASP A 433 -5.53 -18.03 22.10
CA ASP A 433 -4.97 -18.28 20.78
C ASP A 433 -4.17 -17.08 20.28
N HIS A 434 -2.92 -17.33 19.86
CA HIS A 434 -2.01 -16.30 19.38
C HIS A 434 -2.55 -15.57 18.15
N TYR A 435 -3.13 -16.33 17.20
CA TYR A 435 -3.66 -15.77 15.95
C TYR A 435 -4.82 -14.80 16.22
N THR A 436 -5.71 -15.16 17.14
CA THR A 436 -6.84 -14.31 17.54
C THR A 436 -6.38 -13.04 18.26
N GLN A 437 -5.41 -13.14 19.18
CA GLN A 437 -4.85 -11.97 19.88
C GLN A 437 -4.14 -11.02 18.90
N GLU A 438 -3.32 -11.57 18.00
CA GLU A 438 -2.66 -10.81 16.94
C GLU A 438 -3.66 -10.10 16.04
N THR A 439 -4.69 -10.82 15.58
CA THR A 439 -5.69 -10.29 14.65
C THR A 439 -6.48 -9.16 15.29
N ALA A 440 -6.92 -9.34 16.55
CA ALA A 440 -7.62 -8.30 17.30
C ALA A 440 -6.75 -7.05 17.52
N LEU A 441 -5.48 -7.24 17.88
CA LEU A 441 -4.54 -6.13 18.06
C LEU A 441 -4.22 -5.42 16.74
N SER A 442 -4.10 -6.18 15.65
CA SER A 442 -3.89 -5.62 14.32
C SER A 442 -5.08 -4.76 13.88
N ALA A 443 -6.30 -5.22 14.14
CA ALA A 443 -7.51 -4.43 13.91
C ALA A 443 -7.50 -3.13 14.72
N LEU A 444 -7.21 -3.18 16.02
CA LEU A 444 -7.07 -2.00 16.88
C LEU A 444 -5.98 -1.04 16.39
N LEU A 445 -4.84 -1.56 15.93
CA LEU A 445 -3.78 -0.76 15.32
C LEU A 445 -4.24 -0.05 14.05
N LYS A 446 -5.09 -0.67 13.22
CA LYS A 446 -5.65 0.01 12.04
C LYS A 446 -6.64 1.10 12.45
N LEU A 447 -7.48 0.85 13.44
CA LEU A 447 -8.47 1.80 13.93
C LEU A 447 -7.83 2.98 14.67
N SER A 448 -6.73 2.78 15.40
CA SER A 448 -6.01 3.84 16.12
C SER A 448 -5.38 4.90 15.19
N LYS A 449 -5.26 4.61 13.89
CA LYS A 449 -4.84 5.62 12.91
C LYS A 449 -5.88 6.70 12.71
N HIS A 450 -7.17 6.39 12.93
CA HIS A 450 -8.25 7.36 12.90
C HIS A 450 -8.32 8.17 14.20
N THR A 451 -8.69 9.45 14.13
CA THR A 451 -8.77 10.34 15.30
C THR A 451 -9.80 9.86 16.32
N CYS A 452 -11.01 9.50 15.86
CA CYS A 452 -12.05 8.95 16.75
C CYS A 452 -11.63 7.59 17.33
N GLY A 453 -10.88 6.80 16.58
CA GLY A 453 -10.40 5.49 17.05
C GLY A 453 -9.41 5.61 18.21
N LYS A 454 -8.52 6.61 18.19
CA LYS A 454 -7.61 6.89 19.33
C LYS A 454 -8.39 7.22 20.59
N LYS A 455 -9.40 8.10 20.47
CA LYS A 455 -10.25 8.52 21.58
C LYS A 455 -10.97 7.32 22.19
N GLU A 456 -11.68 6.57 21.35
CA GLU A 456 -12.50 5.44 21.80
C GLU A 456 -11.65 4.32 22.44
N ILE A 457 -10.45 4.04 21.92
CA ILE A 457 -9.53 3.06 22.52
C ILE A 457 -9.13 3.45 23.94
N ILE A 458 -8.85 4.74 24.20
CA ILE A 458 -8.48 5.22 25.54
C ILE A 458 -9.68 5.24 26.48
N GLU A 459 -10.82 5.77 26.02
CA GLU A 459 -12.05 5.87 26.82
C GLU A 459 -12.64 4.50 27.16
N SER A 460 -12.49 3.51 26.27
CA SER A 460 -12.82 2.10 26.53
C SER A 460 -11.80 1.37 27.44
N GLY A 461 -10.80 2.05 27.99
CA GLY A 461 -9.81 1.46 28.89
C GLY A 461 -8.77 0.56 28.21
N GLY A 462 -8.57 0.69 26.90
CA GLY A 462 -7.73 -0.18 26.08
C GLY A 462 -6.24 -0.14 26.38
N LEU A 463 -5.74 0.90 27.06
CA LEU A 463 -4.31 1.02 27.40
C LEU A 463 -3.80 -0.16 28.23
N LYS A 464 -4.58 -0.61 29.24
CA LYS A 464 -4.18 -1.73 30.11
C LYS A 464 -4.07 -3.06 29.33
N PRO A 465 -5.09 -3.50 28.56
CA PRO A 465 -4.96 -4.68 27.71
C PRO A 465 -3.85 -4.59 26.66
N ILE A 466 -3.67 -3.45 26.00
CA ILE A 466 -2.60 -3.27 25.00
C ILE A 466 -1.22 -3.40 25.66
N LEU A 467 -1.03 -2.82 26.84
CA LEU A 467 0.20 -2.95 27.63
C LEU A 467 0.44 -4.39 28.10
N ALA A 468 -0.62 -5.11 28.48
CA ALA A 468 -0.50 -6.53 28.81
C ALA A 468 0.01 -7.35 27.61
N VAL A 469 -0.46 -7.05 26.39
CA VAL A 469 0.05 -7.69 25.17
C VAL A 469 1.49 -7.27 24.86
N LEU A 470 1.87 -6.00 25.06
CA LEU A 470 3.27 -5.57 24.89
C LEU A 470 4.22 -6.38 25.78
N LYS A 471 3.85 -6.61 27.05
CA LYS A 471 4.68 -7.34 28.02
C LYS A 471 4.66 -8.86 27.77
N ARG A 472 3.46 -9.42 27.62
CA ARG A 472 3.20 -10.88 27.72
C ARG A 472 2.42 -11.43 26.52
N GLY A 473 2.43 -10.73 25.38
CA GLY A 473 1.78 -11.18 24.16
C GLY A 473 2.26 -12.55 23.73
N LEU A 474 1.36 -13.33 23.13
CA LEU A 474 1.57 -14.72 22.73
C LEU A 474 2.58 -14.87 21.57
N SER A 475 2.91 -13.77 20.89
CA SER A 475 3.90 -13.71 19.81
C SER A 475 4.66 -12.39 19.80
N LEU A 476 5.82 -12.38 19.12
CA LEU A 476 6.59 -11.16 18.91
C LEU A 476 5.83 -10.17 18.00
N GLU A 477 5.03 -10.69 17.07
CA GLU A 477 4.15 -9.96 16.17
C GLU A 477 3.06 -9.19 16.93
N ALA A 478 2.46 -9.81 17.96
CA ALA A 478 1.53 -9.12 18.84
C ALA A 478 2.24 -8.00 19.62
N LYS A 479 3.41 -8.28 20.21
CA LYS A 479 4.17 -7.28 20.97
C LYS A 479 4.56 -6.06 20.12
N GLN A 480 5.05 -6.27 18.89
CA GLN A 480 5.39 -5.16 17.98
C GLN A 480 4.16 -4.34 17.56
N MET A 481 3.00 -4.96 17.37
CA MET A 481 1.75 -4.25 17.06
C MET A 481 1.24 -3.45 18.25
N ALA A 482 1.49 -3.92 19.47
CA ALA A 482 1.15 -3.20 20.70
C ALA A 482 1.97 -1.92 20.80
N ALA A 483 3.30 -2.01 20.60
CA ALA A 483 4.18 -0.84 20.56
C ALA A 483 3.77 0.18 19.48
N ALA A 484 3.46 -0.30 18.26
CA ALA A 484 2.96 0.58 17.20
C ALA A 484 1.63 1.26 17.59
N THR A 485 0.73 0.54 18.26
CA THR A 485 -0.56 1.10 18.70
C THR A 485 -0.33 2.19 19.75
N ILE A 486 0.56 1.94 20.71
CA ILE A 486 0.97 2.92 21.73
C ILE A 486 1.53 4.19 21.08
N PHE A 487 2.39 4.07 20.06
CA PHE A 487 2.89 5.21 19.31
C PHE A 487 1.76 6.06 18.70
N TYR A 488 0.81 5.42 18.01
CA TYR A 488 -0.32 6.17 17.42
C TYR A 488 -1.19 6.84 18.48
N LEU A 489 -1.41 6.21 19.64
CA LEU A 489 -2.15 6.83 20.74
C LEU A 489 -1.37 8.01 21.34
N ALA A 490 -0.06 7.87 21.53
CA ALA A 490 0.82 8.89 22.10
C ALA A 490 0.93 10.16 21.25
N SER A 491 0.60 10.10 19.95
CA SER A 491 0.55 11.29 19.08
C SER A 491 -0.45 12.36 19.54
N VAL A 492 -1.42 12.02 20.40
CA VAL A 492 -2.32 12.98 21.04
C VAL A 492 -1.74 13.40 22.38
N LYS A 493 -1.55 14.70 22.58
CA LYS A 493 -0.85 15.27 23.74
C LYS A 493 -1.34 14.78 25.10
N SER A 494 -2.67 14.72 25.30
CA SER A 494 -3.27 14.24 26.56
C SER A 494 -3.01 12.75 26.79
N TYR A 495 -3.07 11.93 25.73
CA TYR A 495 -2.84 10.49 25.81
C TYR A 495 -1.36 10.17 25.97
N GLY A 496 -0.46 10.87 25.27
CA GLY A 496 0.98 10.70 25.42
C GLY A 496 1.46 11.01 26.85
N LYS A 497 0.84 11.98 27.52
CA LYS A 497 1.05 12.22 28.97
C LYS A 497 0.58 11.03 29.81
N LEU A 498 -0.67 10.60 29.65
CA LEU A 498 -1.26 9.46 30.39
C LEU A 498 -0.44 8.17 30.20
N ILE A 499 -0.06 7.87 28.96
CA ILE A 499 0.71 6.68 28.60
C ILE A 499 2.11 6.74 29.23
N GLY A 500 2.79 7.88 29.14
CA GLY A 500 4.11 8.04 29.74
C GLY A 500 4.12 8.04 31.27
N GLU A 501 3.04 8.49 31.92
CA GLU A 501 2.84 8.40 33.37
C GLU A 501 2.58 6.97 33.86
N THR A 502 2.18 6.06 32.96
CA THR A 502 1.96 4.65 33.29
C THR A 502 3.31 3.93 33.48
N PRO A 503 3.66 3.51 34.72
CA PRO A 503 5.04 3.13 35.06
C PRO A 503 5.64 1.99 34.24
N GLU A 504 4.80 1.07 33.75
CA GLU A 504 5.25 -0.14 33.06
C GLU A 504 5.39 0.02 31.54
N VAL A 505 4.89 1.12 30.94
CA VAL A 505 4.92 1.30 29.48
C VAL A 505 6.34 1.44 28.97
N VAL A 506 7.12 2.35 29.55
CA VAL A 506 8.49 2.62 29.10
C VAL A 506 9.39 1.40 29.30
N PRO A 507 9.43 0.72 30.47
CA PRO A 507 10.18 -0.52 30.62
C PRO A 507 9.80 -1.60 29.61
N ALA A 508 8.50 -1.78 29.32
CA ALA A 508 8.05 -2.79 28.36
C ALA A 508 8.48 -2.45 26.91
N LEU A 509 8.54 -1.16 26.55
CA LEU A 509 9.09 -0.74 25.25
C LEU A 509 10.60 -0.97 25.18
N VAL A 510 11.34 -0.70 26.26
CA VAL A 510 12.79 -0.97 26.34
C VAL A 510 13.08 -2.48 26.23
N GLU A 511 12.28 -3.32 26.87
CA GLU A 511 12.36 -4.79 26.74
C GLU A 511 12.14 -5.23 25.28
N LEU A 512 11.13 -4.67 24.60
CA LEU A 512 10.90 -4.96 23.18
C LEU A 512 12.05 -4.51 22.28
N ILE A 513 12.72 -3.39 22.59
CA ILE A 513 13.90 -2.93 21.84
C ILE A 513 15.09 -3.87 22.04
N LYS A 514 15.21 -4.46 23.23
CA LYS A 514 16.28 -5.41 23.54
C LYS A 514 16.07 -6.75 22.82
N ASP A 515 14.89 -7.35 23.02
CA ASP A 515 14.64 -8.76 22.69
C ASP A 515 13.71 -8.97 21.46
N GLY A 516 13.23 -7.88 20.85
CA GLY A 516 12.31 -7.93 19.72
C GLY A 516 12.96 -8.20 18.36
N THR A 517 12.11 -8.50 17.36
CA THR A 517 12.49 -8.54 15.94
C THR A 517 12.92 -7.16 15.46
N THR A 518 13.58 -7.05 14.30
CA THR A 518 13.93 -5.74 13.71
C THR A 518 12.75 -4.76 13.65
N CYS A 519 11.54 -5.26 13.32
CA CYS A 519 10.32 -4.45 13.33
C CYS A 519 9.86 -4.09 14.75
N GLY A 520 9.93 -5.04 15.70
CA GLY A 520 9.67 -4.79 17.11
C GLY A 520 10.57 -3.72 17.70
N LYS A 521 11.89 -3.77 17.42
CA LYS A 521 12.87 -2.77 17.84
C LYS A 521 12.52 -1.40 17.29
N LYS A 522 12.26 -1.31 15.98
CA LYS A 522 11.86 -0.05 15.33
C LYS A 522 10.59 0.53 15.96
N ASN A 523 9.55 -0.29 16.14
CA ASN A 523 8.30 0.17 16.75
C ASN A 523 8.49 0.60 18.20
N GLY A 524 9.34 -0.09 18.96
CA GLY A 524 9.71 0.30 20.33
C GLY A 524 10.40 1.66 20.36
N VAL A 525 11.41 1.87 19.52
CA VAL A 525 12.15 3.15 19.43
C VAL A 525 11.22 4.29 19.03
N VAL A 526 10.38 4.10 18.01
CA VAL A 526 9.43 5.12 17.54
C VAL A 526 8.35 5.42 18.59
N ALA A 527 7.91 4.42 19.37
CA ALA A 527 7.02 4.65 20.49
C ALA A 527 7.68 5.48 21.61
N ILE A 528 8.93 5.20 21.96
CA ILE A 528 9.70 6.02 22.91
C ILE A 528 9.86 7.45 22.38
N PHE A 529 10.19 7.61 21.09
CA PHE A 529 10.25 8.92 20.45
C PHE A 529 8.95 9.70 20.63
N GLY A 530 7.80 9.08 20.33
CA GLY A 530 6.49 9.68 20.52
C GLY A 530 6.21 10.12 21.97
N LEU A 531 6.65 9.33 22.96
CA LEU A 531 6.51 9.68 24.38
C LEU A 531 7.44 10.84 24.79
N LEU A 532 8.63 10.93 24.21
CA LEU A 532 9.60 12.00 24.48
C LEU A 532 9.20 13.36 23.91
N LEU A 533 8.22 13.42 23.00
CA LEU A 533 7.58 14.68 22.61
C LEU A 533 6.88 15.38 23.79
N HIS A 534 6.76 14.69 24.93
CA HIS A 534 6.31 15.26 26.20
C HIS A 534 7.46 15.30 27.22
N PRO A 535 7.95 16.49 27.59
CA PRO A 535 9.07 16.65 28.52
C PRO A 535 8.91 15.92 29.87
N ALA A 536 7.67 15.79 30.36
CA ALA A 536 7.36 15.07 31.59
C ALA A 536 7.76 13.58 31.57
N ASN A 537 7.94 13.00 30.38
CA ASN A 537 8.30 11.59 30.21
C ASN A 537 9.83 11.36 30.15
N HIS A 538 10.62 12.41 29.99
CA HIS A 538 12.08 12.31 29.79
C HIS A 538 12.78 11.56 30.92
N GLN A 539 12.47 11.92 32.18
CA GLN A 539 13.04 11.26 33.36
C GLN A 539 12.71 9.77 33.43
N ARG A 540 11.49 9.37 33.03
CA ARG A 540 11.06 7.97 33.04
C ARG A 540 11.79 7.15 31.98
N VAL A 541 11.98 7.75 30.80
CA VAL A 541 12.77 7.15 29.71
C VAL A 541 14.23 6.99 30.10
N LEU A 542 14.81 7.97 30.80
CA LEU A 542 16.17 7.88 31.33
C LEU A 542 16.29 6.79 32.40
N ALA A 543 15.41 6.77 33.39
CA ALA A 543 15.41 5.80 34.48
C ALA A 543 15.24 4.34 34.01
N SER A 544 14.65 4.14 32.83
CA SER A 544 14.44 2.80 32.24
C SER A 544 15.68 2.17 31.60
N GLY A 545 16.82 2.87 31.58
CA GLY A 545 18.05 2.36 30.96
C GLY A 545 18.02 2.39 29.42
N SER A 546 17.22 3.28 28.83
CA SER A 546 17.09 3.39 27.37
C SER A 546 18.40 3.85 26.70
N VAL A 547 19.15 4.77 27.31
CA VAL A 547 20.37 5.35 26.70
C VAL A 547 21.47 4.30 26.42
N PRO A 548 21.90 3.45 27.38
CA PRO A 548 22.89 2.40 27.08
C PRO A 548 22.41 1.45 25.98
N LEU A 549 21.12 1.07 25.97
CA LEU A 549 20.55 0.17 24.98
C LEU A 549 20.57 0.78 23.56
N LEU A 550 20.16 2.04 23.43
CA LEU A 550 20.20 2.75 22.14
C LEU A 550 21.64 2.89 21.63
N MET A 551 22.59 3.19 22.53
CA MET A 551 24.01 3.32 22.19
C MET A 551 24.64 1.99 21.76
N ASP A 552 24.26 0.87 22.37
CA ASP A 552 24.66 -0.46 21.92
C ASP A 552 24.10 -0.75 20.51
N MET A 553 22.82 -0.45 20.26
CA MET A 553 22.20 -0.63 18.95
C MET A 553 22.86 0.19 17.84
N LEU A 554 23.32 1.40 18.14
CA LEU A 554 24.08 2.22 17.19
C LEU A 554 25.39 1.53 16.74
N SER A 555 25.95 0.66 17.58
CA SER A 555 27.20 -0.05 17.31
C SER A 555 26.98 -1.44 16.72
N SER A 556 25.89 -2.12 17.08
CA SER A 556 25.63 -3.52 16.72
C SER A 556 24.69 -3.71 15.52
N SER A 557 23.89 -2.71 15.16
CA SER A 557 22.92 -2.81 14.07
C SER A 557 23.51 -2.41 12.71
N ASN A 558 23.13 -3.15 11.65
CA ASN A 558 23.40 -2.78 10.26
C ASN A 558 22.20 -2.06 9.60
N ASN A 559 21.07 -1.95 10.30
CA ASN A 559 19.87 -1.33 9.74
C ASN A 559 19.94 0.20 9.91
N ILE A 560 20.16 0.89 8.80
CA ILE A 560 20.32 2.35 8.74
C ILE A 560 19.10 3.10 9.29
N GLU A 561 17.89 2.60 9.05
CA GLU A 561 16.66 3.22 9.56
C GLU A 561 16.56 3.11 11.07
N LEU A 562 16.84 1.93 11.63
CA LEU A 562 16.84 1.72 13.08
C LEU A 562 17.91 2.58 13.77
N ILE A 563 19.08 2.73 13.14
CA ILE A 563 20.13 3.64 13.60
C ILE A 563 19.62 5.09 13.60
N ALA A 564 18.98 5.53 12.52
CA ALA A 564 18.43 6.87 12.40
C ALA A 564 17.35 7.15 13.46
N ASP A 565 16.42 6.22 13.65
CA ASP A 565 15.36 6.32 14.66
C ASP A 565 15.94 6.37 16.08
N SER A 566 16.98 5.57 16.36
CA SER A 566 17.68 5.56 17.64
C SER A 566 18.42 6.88 17.91
N LEU A 567 19.06 7.45 16.87
CA LEU A 567 19.69 8.76 16.94
C LEU A 567 18.67 9.88 17.19
N ALA A 568 17.47 9.78 16.61
CA ALA A 568 16.40 10.75 16.85
C ALA A 568 15.96 10.77 18.33
N VAL A 569 15.83 9.59 18.94
CA VAL A 569 15.53 9.45 20.38
C VAL A 569 16.66 10.03 21.23
N LEU A 570 17.92 9.70 20.93
CA LEU A 570 19.09 10.22 21.65
C LEU A 570 19.21 11.75 21.52
N ALA A 571 18.87 12.31 20.36
CA ALA A 571 18.90 13.76 20.13
C ALA A 571 17.91 14.48 21.04
N ILE A 572 16.68 13.98 21.21
CA ILE A 572 15.70 14.56 22.13
C ILE A 572 16.16 14.42 23.59
N ILE A 573 16.66 13.24 23.97
CA ILE A 573 17.17 13.01 25.34
C ILE A 573 18.30 14.00 25.67
N ALA A 574 19.21 14.23 24.71
CA ALA A 574 20.35 15.12 24.89
C ALA A 574 19.96 16.59 25.06
N GLU A 575 18.75 17.02 24.70
CA GLU A 575 18.30 18.40 24.94
C GLU A 575 18.25 18.76 26.44
N SER A 576 18.07 17.75 27.30
CA SER A 576 18.12 17.90 28.76
C SER A 576 19.54 17.71 29.31
N VAL A 577 19.84 18.36 30.44
CA VAL A 577 21.13 18.21 31.14
C VAL A 577 21.31 16.77 31.63
N ASP A 578 20.30 16.22 32.31
CA ASP A 578 20.35 14.84 32.82
C ASP A 578 20.53 13.82 31.70
N GLY A 579 19.84 14.02 30.58
CA GLY A 579 19.99 13.16 29.41
C GLY A 579 21.35 13.28 28.75
N THR A 580 21.91 14.49 28.68
CA THR A 580 23.30 14.67 28.23
C THR A 580 24.27 13.91 29.12
N LEU A 581 24.16 14.05 30.45
CA LEU A 581 25.03 13.37 31.39
C LEU A 581 24.93 11.84 31.26
N ALA A 582 23.70 11.31 31.11
CA ALA A 582 23.50 9.88 30.85
C ALA A 582 24.15 9.41 29.54
N ILE A 583 24.09 10.21 28.47
CA ILE A 583 24.75 9.88 27.19
C ILE A 583 26.28 9.94 27.32
N LEU A 584 26.83 10.90 28.07
CA LEU A 584 28.27 11.02 28.31
C LEU A 584 28.87 9.84 29.08
N GLN A 585 28.06 9.14 29.88
CA GLN A 585 28.49 7.91 30.56
C GLN A 585 28.66 6.71 29.60
N THR A 586 28.33 6.87 28.32
CA THR A 586 28.50 5.85 27.26
C THR A 586 29.65 6.19 26.31
N SER A 587 29.90 5.33 25.32
CA SER A 587 30.88 5.59 24.25
C SER A 587 30.40 6.60 23.19
N ALA A 588 29.46 7.51 23.52
CA ALA A 588 28.85 8.44 22.56
C ALA A 588 29.85 9.37 21.85
N LEU A 589 30.84 9.89 22.59
CA LEU A 589 31.84 10.82 22.06
C LEU A 589 32.75 10.20 21.00
N SER A 590 32.93 8.87 20.99
CA SER A 590 33.70 8.16 19.95
C SER A 590 32.79 7.53 18.88
N THR A 591 31.63 7.03 19.29
CA THR A 591 30.71 6.27 18.43
C THR A 591 29.94 7.17 17.46
N ILE A 592 29.39 8.30 17.93
CA ILE A 592 28.54 9.16 17.10
C ILE A 592 29.32 9.84 15.97
N PRO A 593 30.55 10.37 16.16
CA PRO A 593 31.35 10.90 15.06
C PRO A 593 31.69 9.84 14.00
N ARG A 594 31.93 8.59 14.42
CA ARG A 594 32.15 7.47 13.49
C ARG A 594 30.91 7.18 12.65
N ILE A 595 29.74 7.12 13.28
CA ILE A 595 28.46 6.87 12.60
C ILE A 595 28.08 8.02 11.66
N LEU A 596 28.34 9.27 12.07
CA LEU A 596 28.12 10.45 11.25
C LEU A 596 28.83 10.37 9.88
N ARG A 597 30.01 9.74 9.83
CA ARG A 597 30.80 9.55 8.60
C ARG A 597 30.25 8.44 7.70
N SER A 598 29.64 7.41 8.28
CA SER A 598 29.18 6.22 7.53
C SER A 598 27.72 6.32 7.06
N LEU A 599 26.92 7.24 7.59
CA LEU A 599 25.50 7.32 7.27
C LEU A 599 25.21 8.06 5.96
N PRO A 600 24.44 7.46 5.03
CA PRO A 600 24.02 8.14 3.80
C PRO A 600 22.84 9.12 4.01
N SER A 601 22.05 8.94 5.07
CA SER A 601 20.84 9.74 5.32
C SER A 601 21.18 11.13 5.89
N ARG A 602 20.74 12.18 5.19
CA ARG A 602 20.92 13.58 5.64
C ARG A 602 20.26 13.84 7.00
N THR A 603 19.07 13.31 7.22
CA THR A 603 18.32 13.43 8.48
C THR A 603 19.02 12.71 9.63
N ALA A 604 19.55 11.50 9.38
CA ALA A 604 20.28 10.76 10.41
C ALA A 604 21.60 11.47 10.80
N ARG A 605 22.31 12.04 9.81
CA ARG A 605 23.50 12.88 10.06
C ARG A 605 23.15 14.14 10.86
N GLU A 606 22.00 14.77 10.59
CA GLU A 606 21.49 15.89 11.39
C GLU A 606 21.26 15.50 12.86
N TYR A 607 20.67 14.33 13.13
CA TYR A 607 20.50 13.85 14.50
C TYR A 607 21.86 13.64 15.19
N CYS A 608 22.84 13.02 14.52
CA CYS A 608 24.21 12.90 15.07
C CYS A 608 24.77 14.25 15.51
N VAL A 609 24.70 15.27 14.65
CA VAL A 609 25.20 16.62 14.97
C VAL A 609 24.41 17.25 16.11
N THR A 610 23.10 17.00 16.18
CA THR A 610 22.25 17.49 17.26
C THR A 610 22.62 16.87 18.61
N VAL A 611 22.91 15.56 18.66
CA VAL A 611 23.45 14.93 19.87
C VAL A 611 24.78 15.58 20.24
N LEU A 612 25.76 15.61 19.33
CA LEU A 612 27.10 16.14 19.59
C LEU A 612 27.08 17.60 20.05
N LEU A 613 26.23 18.44 19.44
CA LEU A 613 26.05 19.83 19.86
C LEU A 613 25.53 19.92 21.29
N SER A 614 24.57 19.08 21.66
CA SER A 614 23.98 19.07 23.00
C SER A 614 24.98 18.56 24.04
N LEU A 615 25.78 17.55 23.68
CA LEU A 615 26.91 17.08 24.50
C LEU A 615 27.93 18.19 24.76
N CYS A 616 28.28 19.00 23.75
CA CYS A 616 29.18 20.15 23.95
C CYS A 616 28.56 21.25 24.82
N LYS A 617 27.27 21.53 24.67
CA LYS A 617 26.58 22.60 25.42
C LYS A 617 26.43 22.26 26.90
N ASN A 618 26.06 21.02 27.20
CA ASN A 618 25.70 20.60 28.56
C ASN A 618 26.82 19.78 29.24
N GLY A 619 27.73 19.16 28.49
CA GLY A 619 28.83 18.33 28.98
C GLY A 619 30.12 19.07 29.35
N GLY A 620 30.16 20.39 29.13
CA GLY A 620 31.29 21.23 29.53
C GLY A 620 32.58 21.03 28.71
N ALA A 621 33.69 21.54 29.24
CA ALA A 621 34.96 21.64 28.52
C ALA A 621 35.58 20.28 28.15
N GLU A 622 35.34 19.24 28.95
CA GLU A 622 35.90 17.90 28.72
C GLU A 622 35.30 17.24 27.47
N ALA A 623 33.99 17.30 27.30
CA ALA A 623 33.31 16.78 26.10
C ALA A 623 33.77 17.53 24.84
N ILE A 624 33.92 18.85 24.94
CA ILE A 624 34.45 19.70 23.85
C ILE A 624 35.88 19.29 23.53
N ALA A 625 36.75 19.10 24.53
CA ALA A 625 38.15 18.73 24.34
C ALA A 625 38.32 17.38 23.63
N ILE A 626 37.46 16.39 23.92
CA ILE A 626 37.48 15.09 23.25
C ILE A 626 37.06 15.22 21.79
N LEU A 627 35.97 15.94 21.50
CA LEU A 627 35.48 16.12 20.12
C LEU A 627 36.41 17.01 19.30
N ALA A 628 37.06 17.99 19.92
CA ALA A 628 38.03 18.88 19.29
C ALA A 628 39.32 18.15 18.86
N LYS A 629 39.59 16.96 19.41
CA LYS A 629 40.71 16.10 19.00
C LYS A 629 40.36 15.18 17.81
N ASP A 630 39.09 14.98 17.46
CA ASP A 630 38.71 14.20 16.26
C ASP A 630 38.86 15.07 15.00
N HIS A 631 40.01 14.97 14.35
CA HIS A 631 40.31 15.71 13.11
C HIS A 631 39.32 15.40 11.97
N ASN A 632 38.69 14.23 11.96
CA ASN A 632 37.74 13.83 10.91
C ASN A 632 36.32 14.39 11.15
N LEU A 633 36.01 14.81 12.37
CA LEU A 633 34.72 15.43 12.70
C LEU A 633 34.54 16.74 11.93
N MET A 634 35.58 17.59 11.88
CA MET A 634 35.52 18.88 11.18
C MET A 634 35.18 18.73 9.69
N SER A 635 35.83 17.79 8.99
CA SER A 635 35.52 17.48 7.58
C SER A 635 34.04 17.09 7.40
N SER A 636 33.53 16.24 8.30
CA SER A 636 32.13 15.79 8.26
C SER A 636 31.14 16.93 8.51
N LEU A 637 31.47 17.86 9.40
CA LEU A 637 30.64 19.04 9.70
C LEU A 637 30.64 20.04 8.53
N TYR A 638 31.77 20.24 7.85
CA TYR A 638 31.83 21.09 6.66
C TYR A 638 31.05 20.50 5.48
N SER A 639 31.11 19.18 5.26
CA SER A 639 30.25 18.50 4.27
C SER A 639 28.76 18.75 4.57
N LEU A 640 28.34 18.67 5.84
CA LEU A 640 26.95 18.98 6.23
C LEU A 640 26.54 20.44 6.00
N LEU A 641 27.48 21.39 5.86
CA LEU A 641 27.13 22.76 5.47
C LEU A 641 26.74 22.87 4.01
N THR A 642 27.25 21.99 3.15
CA THR A 642 27.02 22.02 1.70
C THR A 642 25.96 21.02 1.25
N ASP A 643 25.92 19.84 1.86
CA ASP A 643 25.05 18.72 1.46
C ASP A 643 23.96 18.34 2.50
N GLY A 644 23.94 19.00 3.66
CA GLY A 644 23.01 18.73 4.75
C GLY A 644 21.62 19.35 4.61
N THR A 645 20.76 19.07 5.58
CA THR A 645 19.46 19.75 5.74
C THR A 645 19.66 21.16 6.29
N SER A 646 18.70 22.08 6.11
CA SER A 646 18.81 23.45 6.66
C SER A 646 19.06 23.46 8.17
N HIS A 647 18.37 22.58 8.91
CA HIS A 647 18.55 22.41 10.34
C HIS A 647 19.91 21.77 10.67
N GLY A 648 20.30 20.71 9.97
CA GLY A 648 21.60 20.06 10.12
C GLY A 648 22.77 21.01 9.88
N SER A 649 22.72 21.83 8.82
CA SER A 649 23.74 22.85 8.54
C SER A 649 23.76 23.95 9.61
N SER A 650 22.61 24.33 10.16
CA SER A 650 22.53 25.27 11.29
C SER A 650 23.20 24.72 12.55
N LYS A 651 22.87 23.48 12.92
CA LYS A 651 23.46 22.78 14.07
C LYS A 651 24.96 22.52 13.87
N ALA A 652 25.38 22.17 12.66
CA ALA A 652 26.78 21.99 12.30
C ALA A 652 27.57 23.29 12.45
N ARG A 653 27.04 24.44 11.98
CA ARG A 653 27.67 25.75 12.21
C ARG A 653 27.82 26.07 13.69
N ALA A 654 26.80 25.77 14.49
CA ALA A 654 26.87 25.99 15.94
C ALA A 654 27.96 25.12 16.59
N LEU A 655 28.06 23.85 16.19
CA LEU A 655 29.09 22.94 16.71
C LEU A 655 30.50 23.36 16.27
N ILE A 656 30.69 23.72 15.00
CA ILE A 656 31.96 24.26 14.47
C ILE A 656 32.42 25.46 15.28
N ARG A 657 31.53 26.41 15.58
CA ARG A 657 31.87 27.60 16.39
C ARG A 657 32.36 27.24 17.79
N ILE A 658 31.74 26.26 18.44
CA ILE A 658 32.15 25.79 19.76
C ILE A 658 33.55 25.16 19.70
N LEU A 659 33.80 24.30 18.71
CA LEU A 659 35.08 23.63 18.53
C LEU A 659 36.21 24.62 18.17
N HIS A 660 35.96 25.57 17.27
CA HIS A 660 36.95 26.62 16.92
C HIS A 660 37.28 27.50 18.12
N LYS A 661 36.27 27.96 18.88
CA LYS A 661 36.49 28.77 20.09
C LYS A 661 37.36 28.03 21.11
N PHE A 662 37.18 26.72 21.24
CA PHE A 662 38.03 25.89 22.11
C PHE A 662 39.47 25.81 21.61
N HIS A 663 39.70 25.65 20.31
CA HIS A 663 41.06 25.66 19.73
C HIS A 663 41.75 27.02 19.91
N GLU A 664 41.05 28.14 19.70
CA GLU A 664 41.57 29.49 19.90
C GLU A 664 41.95 29.78 21.36
N THR A 665 41.11 29.35 22.31
CA THR A 665 41.37 29.54 23.75
C THR A 665 42.47 28.61 24.27
N SER A 666 42.57 27.40 23.72
CA SER A 666 43.64 26.44 24.06
C SER A 666 45.01 26.86 23.51
N SER A 667 45.07 27.45 22.30
CA SER A 667 46.31 27.97 21.72
C SER A 667 46.80 29.23 22.43
N SER A 668 45.88 30.05 22.95
CA SER A 668 46.18 31.26 23.74
C SER A 668 46.72 30.96 25.14
N GLY A 669 46.46 29.77 25.70
CA GLY A 669 46.93 29.35 27.02
C GLY A 669 48.35 28.78 27.04
N MET A 670 48.91 28.42 25.89
CA MET A 670 50.28 27.86 25.78
C MET A 670 51.38 28.92 25.60
N THR A 671 51.04 30.21 25.49
CA THR A 671 52.00 31.31 25.22
C THR A 671 52.23 32.24 26.42
N ALA A 672 51.90 31.83 27.65
CA ALA A 672 52.14 32.60 28.87
C ALA A 672 53.05 31.86 29.87
N SER A 673 54.28 31.54 29.46
CA SER A 673 55.40 31.27 30.39
C SER A 673 56.72 31.24 29.63
N ALA A 674 57.30 32.42 29.38
CA ALA A 674 58.74 32.69 29.41
C ALA A 674 59.01 34.10 28.86
N VAL A 675 59.07 35.09 29.74
CA VAL A 675 59.91 36.27 29.50
C VAL A 675 60.79 36.44 30.74
N PRO A 676 62.13 36.42 30.63
CA PRO A 676 63.04 36.53 31.76
C PRO A 676 63.01 37.95 32.34
N CYS A 677 63.12 38.02 33.67
CA CYS A 677 63.28 39.25 34.41
C CYS A 677 64.70 39.79 34.22
N GLU A 678 64.89 40.79 33.34
CA GLU A 678 66.10 41.60 33.32
C GLU A 678 66.00 42.71 34.37
N ARG A 679 66.88 42.63 35.38
CA ARG A 679 67.10 43.70 36.36
C ARG A 679 67.97 44.80 35.73
N PRO A 680 67.63 46.09 35.88
CA PRO A 680 68.55 47.17 35.57
C PRO A 680 69.44 47.45 36.79
N VAL A 681 70.75 47.46 36.60
CA VAL A 681 71.69 48.16 37.49
C VAL A 681 72.41 49.20 36.66
N HIS A 682 72.32 50.45 37.08
CA HIS A 682 73.05 51.59 36.51
C HIS A 682 74.05 52.09 37.56
N VAL A 683 75.32 52.22 37.13
CA VAL A 683 76.35 53.16 37.63
C VAL A 683 76.83 52.92 39.09
N ARG A 684 78.11 52.68 39.39
CA ARG A 684 79.39 52.93 38.69
C ARG A 684 80.22 51.67 38.52
#